data_AF-A0A4P5ZLY8-F1
#
_entry.id   AF-A0A4P5ZLY8-F1
#
_cell.length_a   1.000
_cell.length_b   1.000
_cell.length_c   1.000
_cell.angle_alpha   90.00
_cell.angle_beta   90.00
_cell.angle_gamma   90.00
#
_symmetry.space_group_name_H-M   'P 1'
#
loop_
_entity.id
_entity.type
_entity.pdbx_description
1 polymer ?
#
loop_
_entity_poly.entity_id
_entity_poly.type
_entity_poly.pdbx_seq_one_letter_code
_entity_poly.pdbx_strand_id
1 'polypeptide(L)'
;MQKSHSEQTVFIITGMHRSGTSLTASIMQSAGVNIGRRLMEATEFNAKGYFENPDFFEFHLDAFRALGVNIDGWTLEENLQINPPLIDRAKYIVEQNRLSSVWGWQEPRTSLFLDFWAKLLPEAKFLLIYRSPWEVADSLYRRGDEMFQSQPELAIKYWQHYNQKILNFYNREQHRCLLTNLKTIVQYQNAYIDTINHKFNVDLSHPAPTAYDPSLLRTEISSNSQRPTLIDHYFPEAIELYQELEGRGWHPEQTPDFSWQELLKPSLYKTWAFQEWVNLRQLEIENKSLKSQLQEEQFELEEAKVIQAEAEQTKTQLKTAESLLEQSQSQLQETESVLEKSQNKLQETESVLQQSQTQLSKTESVLQQSHNQLNQTRTELETVKTQLSQAQFDVMRYQSQLHQTQEELEDYEIKYPQIQEDFKRSESQLDEAEAQRNEFESILSQLTIQLQQAQKREERFQIQLHQSLEELEKTQIKLQQDQDKLQETSNQVKQLKRDLKRSNSQLYQVESEFDLSHSQLQQSESQLEQTQTELIEIKSQFQETKQELEQQQTYIKELETSVSQLQQAETELTEIKSQFQETKRELKQKQAQVNQLQTELKRSQSQMYQLQIELAQSQLQTQQIQERQQLEQTLSNDPKKHTEMDYNLLIWDAWNAYRNGKLPQMKAHLQKALKLTTASPSEIILTWLESFSKLSLAQGMELDSESLTNSEEWQQLVRQMTLKKGVTLTEKSHDPSKTQKVEVEEAVETAATQAKPADAG
;
A
#
# COMPACT_ATOMS: atom_id res chain seq x y z
N MET A 1 -7.89 53.79 -60.35
CA MET A 1 -8.95 53.69 -59.33
C MET A 1 -8.29 53.79 -57.96
N GLN A 2 -8.39 54.96 -57.31
CA GLN A 2 -8.02 55.15 -55.90
C GLN A 2 -9.01 54.33 -55.06
N LYS A 3 -8.51 53.37 -54.27
CA LYS A 3 -9.30 52.72 -53.21
C LYS A 3 -9.63 53.79 -52.17
N SER A 4 -10.90 54.14 -52.02
CA SER A 4 -11.37 54.94 -50.88
C SER A 4 -11.00 54.18 -49.61
N HIS A 5 -10.06 54.71 -48.82
CA HIS A 5 -9.78 54.18 -47.51
C HIS A 5 -11.03 54.44 -46.66
N SER A 6 -11.79 53.40 -46.33
CA SER A 6 -12.70 53.48 -45.18
C SER A 6 -11.84 53.91 -44.00
N GLU A 7 -12.13 55.06 -43.38
CA GLU A 7 -11.36 55.55 -42.23
C GLU A 7 -11.28 54.44 -41.19
N GLN A 8 -10.05 53.96 -40.92
CA GLN A 8 -9.82 52.93 -39.93
C GLN A 8 -9.77 53.58 -38.56
N THR A 9 -10.47 53.01 -37.59
CA THR A 9 -10.45 53.49 -36.21
C THR A 9 -9.40 52.75 -35.42
N VAL A 10 -8.49 53.50 -34.79
CA VAL A 10 -7.44 52.97 -33.91
C VAL A 10 -7.79 53.26 -32.46
N PHE A 11 -7.85 52.25 -31.61
CA PHE A 11 -8.02 52.38 -30.17
C PHE A 11 -6.69 52.17 -29.43
N ILE A 12 -6.28 53.17 -28.66
CA ILE A 12 -5.12 53.08 -27.76
C ILE A 12 -5.66 52.95 -26.35
N ILE A 13 -5.52 51.75 -25.78
CA ILE A 13 -5.99 51.43 -24.43
C ILE A 13 -4.81 51.54 -23.49
N THR A 14 -4.84 52.50 -22.57
CA THR A 14 -3.69 52.74 -21.69
C THR A 14 -4.11 53.30 -20.35
N GLY A 15 -3.22 53.18 -19.39
CA GLY A 15 -3.40 53.55 -18.00
C GLY A 15 -2.11 53.24 -17.25
N MET A 16 -2.05 53.56 -15.97
CA MET A 16 -0.95 53.06 -15.14
C MET A 16 -1.01 51.52 -15.07
N HIS A 17 0.15 50.88 -14.87
CA HIS A 17 0.19 49.48 -14.47
C HIS A 17 -0.79 49.20 -13.33
N ARG A 18 -1.48 48.06 -13.41
CA ARG A 18 -2.49 47.60 -12.42
C ARG A 18 -3.75 48.48 -12.31
N SER A 19 -3.97 49.43 -13.23
CA SER A 19 -5.24 50.16 -13.36
C SER A 19 -6.34 49.39 -14.11
N GLY A 20 -6.08 48.15 -14.54
CA GLY A 20 -7.07 47.30 -15.22
C GLY A 20 -7.14 47.44 -16.74
N THR A 21 -6.10 48.00 -17.36
CA THR A 21 -5.99 48.13 -18.82
C THR A 21 -6.17 46.81 -19.57
N SER A 22 -5.58 45.71 -19.07
CA SER A 22 -5.72 44.38 -19.66
C SER A 22 -7.16 43.85 -19.60
N LEU A 23 -7.89 44.17 -18.52
CA LEU A 23 -9.30 43.81 -18.41
C LEU A 23 -10.14 44.61 -19.42
N THR A 24 -9.91 45.92 -19.51
CA THR A 24 -10.57 46.74 -20.52
C THR A 24 -10.26 46.26 -21.93
N ALA A 25 -9.01 45.84 -22.19
CA ALA A 25 -8.62 45.25 -23.47
C ALA A 25 -9.40 43.96 -23.76
N SER A 26 -9.54 43.05 -22.79
CA SER A 26 -10.38 41.85 -22.93
C SER A 26 -11.83 42.20 -23.31
N ILE A 27 -12.42 43.20 -22.65
CA ILE A 27 -13.77 43.68 -22.94
C ILE A 27 -13.86 44.25 -24.37
N MET A 28 -12.93 45.12 -24.76
CA MET A 28 -12.90 45.72 -26.09
C MET A 28 -12.66 44.68 -27.20
N GLN A 29 -11.80 43.69 -26.95
CA GLN A 29 -11.59 42.58 -27.87
C GLN A 29 -12.86 41.76 -28.05
N SER A 30 -13.54 41.42 -26.95
CA SER A 30 -14.82 40.71 -27.00
C SER A 30 -15.92 41.52 -27.70
N ALA A 31 -15.82 42.86 -27.68
CA ALA A 31 -16.73 43.76 -28.38
C ALA A 31 -16.41 43.92 -29.89
N GLY A 32 -15.29 43.36 -30.37
CA GLY A 32 -14.92 43.33 -31.78
C GLY A 32 -13.68 44.17 -32.16
N VAL A 33 -12.96 44.76 -31.21
CA VAL A 33 -11.69 45.45 -31.49
C VAL A 33 -10.56 44.45 -31.68
N ASN A 34 -9.82 44.55 -32.78
CA ASN A 34 -8.61 43.74 -32.97
C ASN A 34 -7.42 44.35 -32.20
N ILE A 35 -7.07 43.76 -31.05
CA ILE A 35 -5.96 44.22 -30.18
C ILE A 35 -4.59 43.63 -30.59
N GLY A 36 -4.57 42.70 -31.55
CA GLY A 36 -3.37 42.04 -32.04
C GLY A 36 -3.53 40.52 -32.15
N ARG A 37 -2.73 39.90 -33.04
CA ARG A 37 -2.72 38.43 -33.25
C ARG A 37 -1.85 37.67 -32.24
N ARG A 38 -0.81 38.34 -31.74
CA ARG A 38 0.09 37.83 -30.71
C ARG A 38 -0.12 38.69 -29.49
N LEU A 39 -0.54 38.07 -28.40
CA LEU A 39 -0.74 38.73 -27.12
C LEU A 39 0.14 38.05 -26.08
N MET A 40 0.66 38.83 -25.13
CA MET A 40 1.45 38.28 -24.03
C MET A 40 0.63 37.28 -23.20
N GLU A 41 1.26 36.16 -22.85
CA GLU A 41 0.63 35.00 -22.20
C GLU A 41 0.16 35.29 -20.76
N ALA A 42 -0.70 34.40 -20.25
CA ALA A 42 -1.16 34.45 -18.86
C ALA A 42 -0.03 34.13 -17.88
N THR A 43 -0.12 34.72 -16.69
CA THR A 43 0.78 34.44 -15.56
C THR A 43 -0.05 34.33 -14.28
N GLU A 44 0.56 33.90 -13.17
CA GLU A 44 -0.11 33.86 -11.86
C GLU A 44 -0.69 35.22 -11.44
N PHE A 45 -0.10 36.33 -11.91
CA PHE A 45 -0.55 37.70 -11.60
C PHE A 45 -1.64 38.23 -12.54
N ASN A 46 -1.94 37.50 -13.63
CA ASN A 46 -3.03 37.76 -14.57
C ASN A 46 -3.41 36.48 -15.33
N ALA A 47 -4.38 35.74 -14.81
CA ALA A 47 -4.75 34.40 -15.26
C ALA A 47 -5.36 34.35 -16.68
N LYS A 48 -5.86 35.48 -17.21
CA LYS A 48 -6.46 35.55 -18.56
C LYS A 48 -5.50 36.07 -19.64
N GLY A 49 -4.24 36.38 -19.30
CA GLY A 49 -3.28 37.00 -20.22
C GLY A 49 -3.26 38.52 -20.09
N TYR A 50 -2.17 39.14 -20.52
CA TYR A 50 -2.00 40.60 -20.41
C TYR A 50 -2.71 41.39 -21.50
N PHE A 51 -3.10 40.74 -22.60
CA PHE A 51 -3.68 41.41 -23.78
C PHE A 51 -2.78 42.52 -24.36
N GLU A 52 -1.50 42.51 -23.97
CA GLU A 52 -0.49 43.43 -24.45
C GLU A 52 0.11 42.91 -25.76
N ASN A 53 0.28 43.81 -26.71
CA ASN A 53 0.86 43.51 -28.01
C ASN A 53 2.41 43.59 -27.91
N PRO A 54 3.15 42.49 -28.17
CA PRO A 54 4.60 42.45 -28.03
C PRO A 54 5.35 43.50 -28.85
N ASP A 55 4.81 43.90 -30.01
CA ASP A 55 5.50 44.86 -30.88
C ASP A 55 5.56 46.25 -30.22
N PHE A 56 4.46 46.66 -29.59
CA PHE A 56 4.37 47.92 -28.83
C PHE A 56 5.14 47.80 -27.51
N PHE A 57 4.98 46.69 -26.78
CA PHE A 57 5.73 46.38 -25.57
C PHE A 57 7.25 46.56 -25.78
N GLU A 58 7.82 45.91 -26.80
CA GLU A 58 9.26 46.00 -27.12
C GLU A 58 9.67 47.39 -27.58
N PHE A 59 8.79 48.09 -28.32
CA PHE A 59 9.04 49.48 -28.69
C PHE A 59 9.23 50.38 -27.47
N HIS A 60 8.36 50.27 -26.45
CA HIS A 60 8.48 51.06 -25.23
C HIS A 60 9.71 50.69 -24.42
N LEU A 61 10.06 49.39 -24.34
CA LEU A 61 11.32 48.96 -23.72
C LEU A 61 12.53 49.63 -24.40
N ASP A 62 12.58 49.63 -25.72
CA ASP A 62 13.67 50.26 -26.47
C ASP A 62 13.68 51.78 -26.33
N ALA A 63 12.51 52.42 -26.25
CA ALA A 63 12.39 53.85 -25.97
C ALA A 63 12.99 54.20 -24.59
N PHE A 64 12.65 53.43 -23.54
CA PHE A 64 13.21 53.66 -22.21
C PHE A 64 14.70 53.33 -22.12
N ARG A 65 15.16 52.25 -22.76
CA ARG A 65 16.61 51.92 -22.86
C ARG A 65 17.38 53.07 -23.51
N ALA A 66 16.88 53.61 -24.61
CA ALA A 66 17.53 54.73 -25.32
C ALA A 66 17.58 56.02 -24.48
N LEU A 67 16.63 56.20 -23.55
CA LEU A 67 16.58 57.32 -22.61
C LEU A 67 17.39 57.09 -21.33
N GLY A 68 17.92 55.87 -21.11
CA GLY A 68 18.67 55.53 -19.90
C GLY A 68 17.83 55.48 -18.62
N VAL A 69 16.51 55.27 -18.75
CA VAL A 69 15.59 55.14 -17.60
C VAL A 69 15.14 53.68 -17.43
N ASN A 70 14.44 53.41 -16.33
CA ASN A 70 13.95 52.06 -16.04
C ASN A 70 13.01 51.57 -17.17
N ILE A 71 13.32 50.38 -17.70
CA ILE A 71 12.64 49.82 -18.86
C ILE A 71 11.18 49.42 -18.61
N ASP A 72 10.82 49.13 -17.36
CA ASP A 72 9.44 48.83 -16.96
C ASP A 72 8.60 50.11 -16.85
N GLY A 73 9.16 51.27 -17.18
CA GLY A 73 8.46 52.55 -17.12
C GLY A 73 8.31 53.11 -15.70
N TRP A 74 9.08 52.58 -14.73
CA TRP A 74 9.21 53.17 -13.40
C TRP A 74 10.12 54.39 -13.45
N THR A 75 9.55 55.50 -13.92
CA THR A 75 10.25 56.78 -14.06
C THR A 75 9.35 57.94 -13.64
N LEU A 76 9.98 59.00 -13.11
CA LEU A 76 9.35 60.30 -12.84
C LEU A 76 9.87 61.38 -13.80
N GLU A 77 10.58 60.98 -14.87
CA GLU A 77 11.09 61.89 -15.89
C GLU A 77 9.93 62.53 -16.66
N GLU A 78 9.85 63.86 -16.62
CA GLU A 78 8.76 64.60 -17.26
C GLU A 78 8.91 64.65 -18.79
N ASN A 79 10.13 64.65 -19.33
CA ASN A 79 10.37 64.89 -20.75
C ASN A 79 10.92 63.65 -21.48
N LEU A 80 10.05 62.67 -21.71
CA LEU A 80 10.38 61.45 -22.45
C LEU A 80 10.27 61.69 -23.97
N GLN A 81 11.38 62.07 -24.61
CA GLN A 81 11.43 62.27 -26.06
C GLN A 81 11.86 60.99 -26.80
N ILE A 82 11.09 60.58 -27.81
CA ILE A 82 11.44 59.43 -28.63
C ILE A 82 12.65 59.76 -29.52
N ASN A 83 13.69 58.92 -29.44
CA ASN A 83 14.88 59.01 -30.28
C ASN A 83 14.51 58.85 -31.77
N PRO A 84 14.97 59.73 -32.70
CA PRO A 84 14.54 59.72 -34.10
C PRO A 84 14.49 58.36 -34.82
N PRO A 85 15.46 57.42 -34.68
CA PRO A 85 15.39 56.10 -35.32
C PRO A 85 14.20 55.24 -34.85
N LEU A 86 13.71 55.44 -33.63
CA LEU A 86 12.54 54.72 -33.12
C LEU A 86 11.24 55.21 -33.77
N ILE A 87 11.19 56.44 -34.31
CA ILE A 87 10.00 56.97 -34.97
C ILE A 87 9.64 56.13 -36.21
N ASP A 88 10.63 55.73 -37.02
CA ASP A 88 10.38 54.90 -38.20
C ASP A 88 9.99 53.47 -37.81
N ARG A 89 10.53 52.95 -36.70
CA ARG A 89 10.07 51.68 -36.13
C ARG A 89 8.62 51.75 -35.66
N ALA A 90 8.20 52.85 -35.01
CA ALA A 90 6.82 53.03 -34.60
C ALA A 90 5.86 53.02 -35.79
N LYS A 91 6.20 53.73 -36.89
CA LYS A 91 5.42 53.69 -38.15
C LYS A 91 5.31 52.28 -38.69
N TYR A 92 6.42 51.54 -38.70
CA TYR A 92 6.44 50.16 -39.16
C TYR A 92 5.50 49.26 -38.32
N ILE A 93 5.60 49.33 -36.99
CA ILE A 93 4.77 48.52 -36.08
C ILE A 93 3.28 48.83 -36.26
N VAL A 94 2.91 50.10 -36.41
CA VAL A 94 1.53 50.52 -36.71
C VAL A 94 1.03 49.85 -37.98
N GLU A 95 1.80 49.90 -39.08
CA GLU A 95 1.38 49.33 -40.35
C GLU A 95 1.22 47.81 -40.28
N GLN A 96 2.07 47.11 -39.52
CA GLN A 96 1.95 45.66 -39.32
C GLN A 96 0.71 45.27 -38.50
N ASN A 97 0.28 46.13 -37.57
CA ASN A 97 -0.84 45.84 -36.65
C ASN A 97 -2.19 46.38 -37.14
N ARG A 98 -2.20 47.13 -38.24
CA ARG A 98 -3.39 47.64 -38.94
C ARG A 98 -4.13 46.53 -39.70
N LEU A 99 -4.70 45.58 -38.95
CA LEU A 99 -5.22 44.31 -39.48
C LEU A 99 -6.72 44.33 -39.81
N SER A 100 -7.48 45.30 -39.30
CA SER A 100 -8.94 45.41 -39.46
C SER A 100 -9.39 46.87 -39.52
N SER A 101 -10.66 47.10 -39.85
CA SER A 101 -11.26 48.45 -39.87
C SER A 101 -11.28 49.10 -38.48
N VAL A 102 -11.45 48.30 -37.43
CA VAL A 102 -11.32 48.71 -36.04
C VAL A 102 -10.24 47.86 -35.38
N TRP A 103 -9.16 48.50 -34.95
CA TRP A 103 -8.02 47.83 -34.33
C TRP A 103 -7.42 48.70 -33.23
N GLY A 104 -6.46 48.17 -32.50
CA GLY A 104 -5.82 48.91 -31.43
C GLY A 104 -4.72 48.11 -30.75
N TRP A 105 -4.21 48.67 -29.66
CA TRP A 105 -3.35 47.93 -28.74
C TRP A 105 -3.62 48.39 -27.31
N GLN A 106 -3.23 47.53 -26.37
CA GLN A 106 -3.14 47.87 -24.97
C GLN A 106 -1.70 47.74 -24.52
N GLU A 107 -1.18 48.76 -23.85
CA GLU A 107 0.14 48.72 -23.24
C GLU A 107 0.22 49.88 -22.21
N PRO A 108 0.51 49.65 -20.90
CA PRO A 108 0.43 50.70 -19.88
C PRO A 108 1.43 51.86 -20.04
N ARG A 109 2.65 51.59 -20.50
CA ARG A 109 3.72 52.59 -20.69
C ARG A 109 3.42 53.55 -21.85
N THR A 110 2.47 53.22 -22.71
CA THR A 110 1.90 54.13 -23.72
C THR A 110 1.40 55.42 -23.09
N SER A 111 0.94 55.38 -21.83
CA SER A 111 0.54 56.55 -21.03
C SER A 111 1.64 57.61 -20.92
N LEU A 112 2.91 57.19 -20.93
CA LEU A 112 4.07 58.08 -20.84
C LEU A 112 4.47 58.68 -22.20
N PHE A 113 3.90 58.20 -23.29
CA PHE A 113 4.20 58.65 -24.66
C PHE A 113 2.94 59.08 -25.42
N LEU A 114 1.88 59.49 -24.72
CA LEU A 114 0.60 59.89 -25.31
C LEU A 114 0.75 60.94 -26.41
N ASP A 115 1.52 62.01 -26.15
CA ASP A 115 1.75 63.08 -27.13
C ASP A 115 2.50 62.61 -28.38
N PHE A 116 3.37 61.61 -28.26
CA PHE A 116 4.06 61.02 -29.40
C PHE A 116 3.08 60.24 -30.29
N TRP A 117 2.30 59.35 -29.69
CA TRP A 117 1.31 58.54 -30.42
C TRP A 117 0.19 59.39 -31.01
N ALA A 118 -0.25 60.40 -30.29
CA ALA A 118 -1.23 61.39 -30.73
C ALA A 118 -0.80 62.19 -31.97
N LYS A 119 0.50 62.50 -32.09
CA LYS A 119 1.10 63.15 -33.26
C LYS A 119 1.29 62.18 -34.41
N LEU A 120 1.67 60.94 -34.12
CA LEU A 120 1.91 59.91 -35.13
C LEU A 120 0.60 59.40 -35.76
N LEU A 121 -0.47 59.31 -34.96
CA LEU A 121 -1.80 58.84 -35.33
C LEU A 121 -2.86 59.87 -34.92
N PRO A 122 -3.09 60.92 -35.73
CA PRO A 122 -4.11 61.94 -35.46
C PRO A 122 -5.51 61.36 -35.28
N GLU A 123 -5.81 60.26 -35.98
CA GLU A 123 -7.10 59.56 -35.97
C GLU A 123 -7.34 58.71 -34.71
N ALA A 124 -6.29 58.41 -33.93
CA ALA A 124 -6.37 57.50 -32.81
C ALA A 124 -7.35 57.98 -31.72
N LYS A 125 -8.10 57.04 -31.16
CA LYS A 125 -9.00 57.22 -30.03
C LYS A 125 -8.37 56.62 -28.79
N PHE A 126 -8.38 57.36 -27.70
CA PHE A 126 -7.67 56.97 -26.47
C PHE A 126 -8.68 56.53 -25.41
N LEU A 127 -8.56 55.30 -24.93
CA LEU A 127 -9.26 54.79 -23.77
C LEU A 127 -8.31 54.86 -22.59
N LEU A 128 -8.51 55.87 -21.74
CA LEU A 128 -7.62 56.24 -20.63
C LEU A 128 -8.18 55.67 -19.34
N ILE A 129 -7.53 54.64 -18.82
CA ILE A 129 -8.04 53.84 -17.69
C ILE A 129 -7.30 54.23 -16.44
N TYR A 130 -8.06 54.57 -15.39
CA TYR A 130 -7.51 54.85 -14.08
C TYR A 130 -8.21 54.01 -13.00
N ARG A 131 -7.56 53.94 -11.85
CA ARG A 131 -8.03 53.23 -10.65
C ARG A 131 -7.52 53.98 -9.44
N SER A 132 -8.20 53.84 -8.31
CA SER A 132 -7.80 54.51 -7.06
C SER A 132 -6.33 54.22 -6.67
N PRO A 133 -5.64 55.19 -6.06
CA PRO A 133 -4.21 55.05 -5.73
C PRO A 133 -3.95 53.92 -4.72
N TRP A 134 -4.84 53.71 -3.74
CA TRP A 134 -4.67 52.65 -2.74
C TRP A 134 -4.83 51.24 -3.31
N GLU A 135 -5.75 51.03 -4.26
CA GLU A 135 -5.91 49.72 -4.89
C GLU A 135 -4.78 49.40 -5.87
N VAL A 136 -4.25 50.40 -6.57
CA VAL A 136 -3.09 50.23 -7.45
C VAL A 136 -1.85 49.91 -6.64
N ALA A 137 -1.54 50.69 -5.60
CA ALA A 137 -0.39 50.44 -4.73
C ALA A 137 -0.48 49.05 -4.08
N ASP A 138 -1.63 48.69 -3.55
CA ASP A 138 -1.88 47.37 -2.98
C ASP A 138 -1.69 46.23 -4.00
N SER A 139 -2.12 46.43 -5.25
CA SER A 139 -1.85 45.45 -6.30
C SER A 139 -0.37 45.36 -6.68
N LEU A 140 0.39 46.45 -6.61
CA LEU A 140 1.83 46.45 -6.87
C LEU A 140 2.58 45.72 -5.75
N TYR A 141 2.23 46.00 -4.48
CA TYR A 141 2.84 45.33 -3.33
C TYR A 141 2.57 43.81 -3.33
N ARG A 142 1.37 43.38 -3.74
CA ARG A 142 1.07 41.94 -3.90
C ARG A 142 1.84 41.28 -5.04
N ARG A 143 2.11 42.00 -6.13
CA ARG A 143 2.93 41.48 -7.23
C ARG A 143 4.38 41.27 -6.75
N GLY A 144 4.83 42.07 -5.80
CA GLY A 144 6.08 41.87 -5.09
C GLY A 144 7.29 42.49 -5.79
N ASP A 145 7.11 43.52 -6.62
CA ASP A 145 8.25 44.15 -7.30
C ASP A 145 9.25 44.70 -6.28
N GLU A 146 10.53 44.31 -6.40
CA GLU A 146 11.60 44.59 -5.42
C GLU A 146 11.74 46.08 -5.10
N MET A 147 11.57 46.95 -6.11
CA MET A 147 11.63 48.40 -5.94
C MET A 147 10.64 48.89 -4.87
N PHE A 148 9.39 48.40 -4.90
CA PHE A 148 8.36 48.80 -3.95
C PHE A 148 8.52 48.17 -2.57
N GLN A 149 9.34 47.12 -2.44
CA GLN A 149 9.73 46.60 -1.13
C GLN A 149 10.75 47.54 -0.46
N SER A 150 11.70 48.05 -1.24
CA SER A 150 12.74 48.97 -0.75
C SER A 150 12.24 50.42 -0.56
N GLN A 151 11.33 50.87 -1.43
CA GLN A 151 10.82 52.25 -1.51
C GLN A 151 9.31 52.22 -1.82
N PRO A 152 8.46 51.82 -0.86
CA PRO A 152 7.03 51.62 -1.08
C PRO A 152 6.31 52.88 -1.56
N GLU A 153 6.73 54.06 -1.13
CA GLU A 153 6.13 55.33 -1.53
C GLU A 153 6.20 55.60 -3.04
N LEU A 154 7.13 54.96 -3.76
CA LEU A 154 7.24 55.09 -5.21
C LEU A 154 5.98 54.58 -5.93
N ALA A 155 5.24 53.63 -5.36
CA ALA A 155 3.99 53.16 -5.95
C ALA A 155 2.98 54.31 -6.12
N ILE A 156 2.87 55.18 -5.11
CA ILE A 156 1.98 56.34 -5.13
C ILE A 156 2.54 57.43 -6.04
N LYS A 157 3.85 57.71 -5.98
CA LYS A 157 4.50 58.72 -6.85
C LYS A 157 4.38 58.38 -8.33
N TYR A 158 4.59 57.12 -8.72
CA TYR A 158 4.37 56.69 -10.10
C TYR A 158 2.89 56.74 -10.48
N TRP A 159 1.98 56.40 -9.56
CA TRP A 159 0.55 56.57 -9.79
C TRP A 159 0.19 58.02 -10.08
N GLN A 160 0.71 58.96 -9.28
CA GLN A 160 0.51 60.39 -9.50
C GLN A 160 1.07 60.82 -10.86
N HIS A 161 2.32 60.44 -11.16
CA HIS A 161 2.98 60.84 -12.40
C HIS A 161 2.24 60.34 -13.65
N TYR A 162 1.90 59.05 -13.70
CA TYR A 162 1.16 58.46 -14.84
C TYR A 162 -0.22 59.13 -15.01
N ASN A 163 -0.98 59.26 -13.92
CA ASN A 163 -2.33 59.80 -14.02
C ASN A 163 -2.34 61.31 -14.28
N GLN A 164 -1.31 62.05 -13.85
CA GLN A 164 -1.14 63.45 -14.22
C GLN A 164 -0.88 63.61 -15.72
N LYS A 165 -0.04 62.75 -16.32
CA LYS A 165 0.17 62.71 -17.78
C LYS A 165 -1.14 62.42 -18.52
N ILE A 166 -1.89 61.43 -18.04
CA ILE A 166 -3.21 61.07 -18.58
C ILE A 166 -4.19 62.24 -18.49
N LEU A 167 -4.32 62.87 -17.33
CA LEU A 167 -5.24 64.00 -17.12
C LEU A 167 -4.85 65.21 -17.98
N ASN A 168 -3.56 65.54 -18.03
CA ASN A 168 -3.05 66.63 -18.86
C ASN A 168 -3.34 66.40 -20.35
N PHE A 169 -3.12 65.16 -20.82
CA PHE A 169 -3.44 64.78 -22.19
C PHE A 169 -4.95 64.84 -22.45
N TYR A 170 -5.77 64.26 -21.57
CA TYR A 170 -7.22 64.29 -21.65
C TYR A 170 -7.75 65.71 -21.77
N ASN A 171 -7.30 66.64 -20.92
CA ASN A 171 -7.75 68.04 -20.94
C ASN A 171 -7.47 68.75 -22.27
N ARG A 172 -6.42 68.35 -23.01
CA ARG A 172 -6.12 68.90 -24.36
C ARG A 172 -6.89 68.20 -25.47
N GLU A 173 -7.17 66.91 -25.31
CA GLU A 173 -7.60 66.00 -26.38
C GLU A 173 -8.96 65.34 -26.12
N GLN A 174 -9.82 65.96 -25.30
CA GLN A 174 -11.10 65.41 -24.82
C GLN A 174 -12.01 64.82 -25.92
N HIS A 175 -11.99 65.42 -27.12
CA HIS A 175 -12.80 65.01 -28.26
C HIS A 175 -12.48 63.60 -28.77
N ARG A 176 -11.24 63.11 -28.55
CA ARG A 176 -10.77 61.79 -28.97
C ARG A 176 -10.39 60.87 -27.81
N CYS A 177 -10.73 61.24 -26.58
CA CYS A 177 -10.43 60.48 -25.38
C CYS A 177 -11.70 60.06 -24.63
N LEU A 178 -11.65 58.89 -23.99
CA LEU A 178 -12.61 58.47 -22.98
C LEU A 178 -11.83 58.12 -21.71
N LEU A 179 -11.98 58.92 -20.66
CA LEU A 179 -11.35 58.72 -19.36
C LEU A 179 -12.29 57.91 -18.47
N THR A 180 -11.83 56.81 -17.86
CA THR A 180 -12.75 55.92 -17.12
C THR A 180 -12.10 55.17 -15.97
N ASN A 181 -12.83 55.09 -14.86
CA ASN A 181 -12.46 54.26 -13.71
C ASN A 181 -12.74 52.78 -13.99
N LEU A 182 -11.79 51.90 -13.65
CA LEU A 182 -11.95 50.45 -13.75
C LEU A 182 -13.24 49.93 -13.09
N LYS A 183 -13.59 50.43 -11.89
CA LYS A 183 -14.78 50.03 -11.12
C LYS A 183 -16.04 50.25 -11.96
N THR A 184 -16.14 51.41 -12.60
CA THR A 184 -17.28 51.80 -13.45
C THR A 184 -17.37 50.93 -14.70
N ILE A 185 -16.24 50.61 -15.35
CA ILE A 185 -16.21 49.72 -16.52
C ILE A 185 -16.77 48.34 -16.15
N VAL A 186 -16.31 47.79 -15.03
CA VAL A 186 -16.70 46.46 -14.57
C VAL A 186 -18.19 46.39 -14.27
N GLN A 187 -18.73 47.42 -13.63
CA GLN A 187 -20.14 47.51 -13.25
C GLN A 187 -21.08 47.76 -14.45
N TYR A 188 -20.60 48.49 -15.47
CA TYR A 188 -21.42 49.00 -16.57
C TYR A 188 -20.84 48.72 -17.97
N GLN A 189 -20.44 47.47 -18.23
CA GLN A 189 -19.73 47.08 -19.46
C GLN A 189 -20.49 47.42 -20.75
N ASN A 190 -21.80 47.16 -20.81
CA ASN A 190 -22.61 47.45 -22.01
C ASN A 190 -22.71 48.95 -22.26
N ALA A 191 -23.05 49.73 -21.23
CA ALA A 191 -23.12 51.20 -21.32
C ALA A 191 -21.78 51.83 -21.70
N TYR A 192 -20.67 51.21 -21.28
CA TYR A 192 -19.32 51.62 -21.68
C TYR A 192 -19.10 51.46 -23.18
N ILE A 193 -19.46 50.31 -23.76
CA ILE A 193 -19.38 50.08 -25.21
C ILE A 193 -20.35 50.98 -25.97
N ASP A 194 -21.58 51.17 -25.49
CA ASP A 194 -22.56 52.07 -26.12
C ASP A 194 -22.04 53.51 -26.19
N THR A 195 -21.39 53.96 -25.13
CA THR A 195 -20.73 55.27 -25.08
C THR A 195 -19.60 55.37 -26.10
N ILE A 196 -18.77 54.33 -26.23
CA ILE A 196 -17.68 54.30 -27.22
C ILE A 196 -18.25 54.36 -28.64
N ASN A 197 -19.27 53.56 -28.94
CA ASN A 197 -19.97 53.55 -30.23
C ASN A 197 -20.50 54.94 -30.57
N HIS A 198 -21.21 55.57 -29.63
CA HIS A 198 -21.76 56.90 -29.81
C HIS A 198 -20.68 57.98 -29.97
N LYS A 199 -19.68 57.99 -29.07
CA LYS A 199 -18.65 59.03 -29.02
C LYS A 199 -17.71 58.99 -30.21
N PHE A 200 -17.34 57.80 -30.68
CA PHE A 200 -16.34 57.63 -31.74
C PHE A 200 -16.93 57.18 -33.07
N ASN A 201 -18.26 57.09 -33.18
CA ASN A 201 -18.98 56.67 -34.38
C ASN A 201 -18.48 55.32 -34.90
N VAL A 202 -18.49 54.32 -34.03
CA VAL A 202 -18.13 52.91 -34.32
C VAL A 202 -19.29 51.98 -33.99
N ASP A 203 -19.24 50.75 -34.50
CA ASP A 203 -20.28 49.73 -34.36
C ASP A 203 -19.72 48.47 -33.69
N LEU A 204 -19.34 48.60 -32.41
CA LEU A 204 -18.87 47.48 -31.58
C LEU A 204 -20.05 46.71 -31.00
N SER A 205 -19.89 45.39 -30.91
CA SER A 205 -20.86 44.50 -30.26
C SER A 205 -20.77 44.61 -28.74
N HIS A 206 -21.83 44.23 -28.02
CA HIS A 206 -21.74 44.05 -26.58
C HIS A 206 -20.73 42.94 -26.22
N PRO A 207 -19.96 43.09 -25.12
CA PRO A 207 -18.97 42.12 -24.70
C PRO A 207 -19.62 40.82 -24.22
N ALA A 208 -18.93 39.70 -24.38
CA ALA A 208 -19.39 38.40 -23.92
C ALA A 208 -19.39 38.35 -22.38
N PRO A 209 -20.36 37.66 -21.74
CA PRO A 209 -20.41 37.54 -20.28
C PRO A 209 -19.15 36.94 -19.64
N THR A 210 -18.37 36.15 -20.40
CA THR A 210 -17.13 35.50 -19.97
C THR A 210 -15.88 36.39 -20.08
N ALA A 211 -16.00 37.58 -20.68
CA ALA A 211 -14.88 38.51 -20.87
C ALA A 211 -14.25 38.95 -19.54
N TYR A 212 -15.00 38.87 -18.43
CA TYR A 212 -14.59 39.22 -17.08
C TYR A 212 -14.92 38.11 -16.08
N ASP A 213 -14.01 37.84 -15.15
CA ASP A 213 -14.27 37.00 -13.97
C ASP A 213 -14.18 37.88 -12.72
N PRO A 214 -15.31 38.13 -12.03
CA PRO A 214 -15.36 38.93 -10.81
C PRO A 214 -14.39 38.51 -9.71
N SER A 215 -14.05 37.22 -9.62
CA SER A 215 -13.14 36.70 -8.59
C SER A 215 -11.70 37.18 -8.74
N LEU A 216 -11.31 37.63 -9.94
CA LEU A 216 -9.96 38.10 -10.26
C LEU A 216 -9.70 39.54 -9.78
N LEU A 217 -10.74 40.35 -9.54
CA LEU A 217 -10.58 41.68 -8.94
C LEU A 217 -10.81 41.63 -7.43
N ARG A 218 -9.70 41.70 -6.68
CA ARG A 218 -9.78 41.98 -5.24
C ARG A 218 -10.09 43.45 -5.01
N THR A 219 -11.35 43.74 -4.67
CA THR A 219 -11.85 45.07 -4.28
C THR A 219 -12.21 45.17 -2.80
N GLU A 220 -12.21 44.05 -2.07
CA GLU A 220 -12.62 43.92 -0.65
C GLU A 220 -11.79 44.75 0.34
N ILE A 221 -10.69 45.35 -0.12
CA ILE A 221 -9.77 46.07 0.75
C ILE A 221 -10.26 47.51 1.02
N SER A 222 -11.30 48.01 0.35
CA SER A 222 -11.71 49.42 0.50
C SER A 222 -12.66 49.71 1.66
N SER A 223 -13.46 48.76 2.14
CA SER A 223 -14.56 49.08 3.08
C SER A 223 -14.14 49.31 4.54
N ASN A 224 -12.98 48.79 4.96
CA ASN A 224 -12.44 48.96 6.33
C ASN A 224 -10.98 49.43 6.38
N SER A 225 -10.39 49.79 5.24
CA SER A 225 -8.97 50.12 5.18
C SER A 225 -8.67 51.58 5.47
N GLN A 226 -7.60 51.81 6.21
CA GLN A 226 -7.07 53.14 6.54
C GLN A 226 -6.11 53.66 5.45
N ARG A 227 -5.94 52.89 4.36
CA ARG A 227 -5.03 53.23 3.25
C ARG A 227 -5.42 54.51 2.51
N PRO A 228 -6.71 54.80 2.20
CA PRO A 228 -7.08 56.08 1.62
C PRO A 228 -6.64 57.27 2.49
N THR A 229 -6.92 57.21 3.80
CA THR A 229 -6.49 58.23 4.78
C THR A 229 -4.96 58.36 4.88
N LEU A 230 -4.22 57.24 4.78
CA LEU A 230 -2.75 57.28 4.78
C LEU A 230 -2.20 58.02 3.56
N ILE A 231 -2.76 57.73 2.39
CA ILE A 231 -2.37 58.40 1.14
C ILE A 231 -2.77 59.87 1.21
N ASP A 232 -3.96 60.20 1.68
CA ASP A 232 -4.41 61.59 1.87
C ASP A 232 -3.44 62.38 2.77
N HIS A 233 -2.98 61.79 3.86
CA HIS A 233 -2.08 62.47 4.79
C HIS A 233 -0.67 62.72 4.22
N TYR A 234 -0.09 61.73 3.54
CA TYR A 234 1.31 61.81 3.07
C TYR A 234 1.47 62.23 1.60
N PHE A 235 0.42 62.07 0.81
CA PHE A 235 0.33 62.37 -0.62
C PHE A 235 -1.05 62.98 -0.95
N PRO A 236 -1.43 64.11 -0.32
CA PRO A 236 -2.73 64.75 -0.56
C PRO A 236 -2.96 65.05 -2.05
N GLU A 237 -1.90 65.36 -2.79
CA GLU A 237 -1.97 65.63 -4.24
C GLU A 237 -2.42 64.39 -5.03
N ALA A 238 -2.22 63.17 -4.52
CA ALA A 238 -2.74 61.95 -5.14
C ALA A 238 -4.25 61.85 -5.00
N ILE A 239 -4.79 62.27 -3.85
CA ILE A 239 -6.24 62.29 -3.60
C ILE A 239 -6.90 63.39 -4.41
N GLU A 240 -6.31 64.58 -4.44
CA GLU A 240 -6.76 65.68 -5.31
C GLU A 240 -6.78 65.26 -6.77
N LEU A 241 -5.70 64.64 -7.27
CA LEU A 241 -5.64 64.11 -8.63
C LEU A 241 -6.70 63.03 -8.86
N TYR A 242 -6.94 62.12 -7.90
CA TYR A 242 -7.98 61.11 -8.02
C TYR A 242 -9.38 61.73 -8.11
N GLN A 243 -9.65 62.77 -7.30
CA GLN A 243 -10.89 63.54 -7.36
C GLN A 243 -11.06 64.22 -8.72
N GLU A 244 -10.00 64.81 -9.26
CA GLU A 244 -10.02 65.44 -10.59
C GLU A 244 -10.27 64.43 -11.73
N LEU A 245 -9.75 63.21 -11.60
CA LEU A 245 -10.02 62.10 -12.51
C LEU A 245 -11.47 61.65 -12.41
N GLU A 246 -12.00 61.45 -11.19
CA GLU A 246 -13.40 61.07 -10.97
C GLU A 246 -14.37 62.11 -11.52
N GLY A 247 -14.11 63.40 -11.28
CA GLY A 247 -14.95 64.49 -11.78
C GLY A 247 -14.97 64.65 -13.31
N ARG A 248 -13.96 64.12 -14.02
CA ARG A 248 -13.87 64.15 -15.50
C ARG A 248 -14.10 62.80 -16.16
N GLY A 249 -14.06 61.73 -15.38
CA GLY A 249 -14.25 60.36 -15.82
C GLY A 249 -15.66 60.16 -16.34
N TRP A 250 -15.80 59.19 -17.23
CA TRP A 250 -17.10 58.76 -17.71
C TRP A 250 -17.85 58.00 -16.61
N HIS A 251 -19.11 58.38 -16.41
CA HIS A 251 -20.08 57.72 -15.55
C HIS A 251 -21.40 57.54 -16.33
N PRO A 252 -22.08 56.39 -16.24
CA PRO A 252 -23.28 56.10 -17.05
C PRO A 252 -24.42 57.09 -16.81
N GLU A 253 -24.55 57.59 -15.58
CA GLU A 253 -25.58 58.55 -15.16
C GLU A 253 -25.06 60.00 -15.11
N GLN A 254 -23.84 60.24 -15.61
CA GLN A 254 -23.12 61.54 -15.55
C GLN A 254 -22.88 62.08 -14.13
N THR A 255 -23.09 61.27 -13.10
CA THR A 255 -22.80 61.58 -11.70
C THR A 255 -21.49 60.88 -11.29
N PRO A 256 -20.45 61.63 -10.91
CA PRO A 256 -19.24 61.02 -10.38
C PRO A 256 -19.47 60.30 -9.06
N ASP A 257 -18.81 59.16 -8.87
CA ASP A 257 -18.82 58.41 -7.61
C ASP A 257 -17.81 59.03 -6.63
N PHE A 258 -18.29 59.89 -5.73
CA PHE A 258 -17.49 60.42 -4.62
C PHE A 258 -17.69 59.68 -3.30
N SER A 259 -18.36 58.51 -3.29
CA SER A 259 -18.57 57.73 -2.04
C SER A 259 -17.26 57.31 -1.37
N TRP A 260 -16.16 57.20 -2.12
CA TRP A 260 -14.84 56.91 -1.57
C TRP A 260 -14.32 58.00 -0.63
N GLN A 261 -14.85 59.24 -0.68
CA GLN A 261 -14.49 60.30 0.26
C GLN A 261 -14.93 59.95 1.69
N GLU A 262 -15.97 59.12 1.85
CA GLU A 262 -16.39 58.60 3.17
C GLU A 262 -15.34 57.67 3.79
N LEU A 263 -14.40 57.15 2.98
CA LEU A 263 -13.28 56.34 3.47
C LEU A 263 -12.17 57.21 4.07
N LEU A 264 -12.12 58.51 3.76
CA LEU A 264 -11.16 59.46 4.31
C LEU A 264 -11.56 59.82 5.75
N LYS A 265 -10.71 59.47 6.70
CA LYS A 265 -10.97 59.73 8.12
C LYS A 265 -10.28 61.04 8.57
N PRO A 266 -10.90 61.84 9.46
CA PRO A 266 -10.39 63.17 9.83
C PRO A 266 -8.99 63.22 10.46
N SER A 267 -8.46 62.09 10.94
CA SER A 267 -7.07 62.00 11.40
C SER A 267 -6.54 60.58 11.31
N LEU A 268 -5.23 60.46 11.11
CA LEU A 268 -4.49 59.23 11.39
C LEU A 268 -4.56 58.98 12.90
N TYR A 269 -5.55 58.19 13.33
CA TYR A 269 -5.55 57.67 14.69
C TYR A 269 -4.21 56.98 14.92
N LYS A 270 -3.37 57.49 15.83
CA LYS A 270 -2.13 56.79 16.28
C LYS A 270 -2.43 55.32 16.59
N THR A 271 -3.62 55.07 17.13
CA THR A 271 -4.18 53.73 17.38
C THR A 271 -4.09 52.81 16.16
N TRP A 272 -4.36 53.29 14.94
CA TRP A 272 -4.25 52.46 13.74
C TRP A 272 -2.80 52.04 13.45
N ALA A 273 -1.83 52.97 13.50
CA ALA A 273 -0.43 52.62 13.24
C ALA A 273 0.09 51.59 14.26
N PHE A 274 -0.28 51.73 15.54
CA PHE A 274 0.02 50.73 16.56
C PHE A 274 -0.77 49.43 16.35
N GLN A 275 -2.02 49.50 15.88
CA GLN A 275 -2.82 48.31 15.57
C GLN A 275 -2.24 47.52 14.39
N GLU A 276 -1.79 48.17 13.33
CA GLU A 276 -1.09 47.48 12.23
C GLU A 276 0.20 46.84 12.72
N TRP A 277 0.96 47.50 13.61
CA TRP A 277 2.14 46.90 14.19
C TRP A 277 1.79 45.67 15.05
N VAL A 278 0.74 45.76 15.87
CA VAL A 278 0.23 44.61 16.65
C VAL A 278 -0.20 43.48 15.71
N ASN A 279 -0.95 43.79 14.66
CA ASN A 279 -1.39 42.81 13.65
C ASN A 279 -0.18 42.15 12.97
N LEU A 280 0.84 42.92 12.61
CA LEU A 280 2.06 42.40 12.01
C LEU A 280 2.81 41.46 12.96
N ARG A 281 2.95 41.83 14.25
CA ARG A 281 3.55 40.93 15.26
C ARG A 281 2.73 39.66 15.47
N GLN A 282 1.40 39.79 15.46
CA GLN A 282 0.50 38.65 15.57
C GLN A 282 0.65 37.71 14.36
N LEU A 283 0.70 38.26 13.15
CA LEU A 283 0.95 37.50 11.93
C LEU A 283 2.35 36.85 11.92
N GLU A 284 3.38 37.50 12.45
CA GLU A 284 4.71 36.88 12.60
C GLU A 284 4.69 35.70 13.58
N ILE A 285 3.97 35.83 14.70
CA ILE A 285 3.79 34.73 15.67
C ILE A 285 3.04 33.57 15.01
N GLU A 286 1.95 33.86 14.30
CA GLU A 286 1.18 32.86 13.56
C GLU A 286 2.03 32.20 12.47
N ASN A 287 2.79 32.97 11.70
CA ASN A 287 3.68 32.44 10.66
C ASN A 287 4.77 31.54 11.27
N LYS A 288 5.32 31.93 12.42
CA LYS A 288 6.28 31.09 13.15
C LYS A 288 5.63 29.80 13.63
N SER A 289 4.41 29.87 14.20
CA SER A 289 3.65 28.69 14.62
C SER A 289 3.36 27.76 13.44
N LEU A 290 2.90 28.30 12.32
CA LEU A 290 2.63 27.54 11.10
C LEU A 290 3.90 26.91 10.53
N LYS A 291 5.04 27.61 10.56
CA LYS A 291 6.33 27.03 10.15
C LYS A 291 6.77 25.89 11.06
N SER A 292 6.56 26.02 12.38
CA SER A 292 6.84 24.94 13.32
C SER A 292 5.93 23.73 13.08
N GLN A 293 4.63 23.95 12.87
CA GLN A 293 3.68 22.90 12.51
C GLN A 293 4.06 22.22 11.19
N LEU A 294 4.46 23.00 10.18
CA LEU A 294 4.91 22.46 8.90
C LEU A 294 6.18 21.61 9.05
N GLN A 295 7.13 22.03 9.90
CA GLN A 295 8.32 21.23 10.20
C GLN A 295 7.98 19.93 10.94
N GLU A 296 7.03 19.98 11.86
CA GLU A 296 6.53 18.81 12.59
C GLU A 296 5.84 17.83 11.63
N GLU A 297 4.92 18.30 10.78
CA GLU A 297 4.27 17.48 9.74
C GLU A 297 5.29 16.91 8.74
N GLN A 298 6.33 17.67 8.39
CA GLN A 298 7.41 17.16 7.53
C GLN A 298 8.22 16.05 8.20
N PHE A 299 8.47 16.16 9.51
CA PHE A 299 9.15 15.12 10.27
C PHE A 299 8.30 13.85 10.36
N GLU A 300 7.02 13.97 10.70
CA GLU A 300 6.08 12.85 10.73
C GLU A 300 5.95 12.17 9.36
N LEU A 301 5.93 12.95 8.28
CA LEU A 301 5.89 12.41 6.92
C LEU A 301 7.15 11.61 6.58
N GLU A 302 8.32 12.07 7.00
CA GLU A 302 9.57 11.37 6.75
C GLU A 302 9.67 10.07 7.57
N GLU A 303 9.21 10.10 8.83
CA GLU A 303 9.08 8.90 9.67
C GLU A 303 8.12 7.88 9.05
N ALA A 304 6.97 8.32 8.55
CA ALA A 304 6.01 7.47 7.86
C ALA A 304 6.59 6.80 6.59
N LYS A 305 7.44 7.50 5.83
CA LYS A 305 8.13 6.92 4.66
C LYS A 305 9.13 5.85 5.07
N VAL A 306 9.86 6.02 6.18
CA VAL A 306 10.78 5.00 6.70
C VAL A 306 9.99 3.75 7.09
N ILE A 307 8.89 3.91 7.84
CA ILE A 307 8.01 2.80 8.22
C ILE A 307 7.44 2.09 6.97
N GLN A 308 7.06 2.85 5.94
CA GLN A 308 6.60 2.26 4.68
C GLN A 308 7.71 1.43 3.99
N ALA A 309 8.94 1.95 3.93
CA ALA A 309 10.06 1.23 3.35
C ALA A 309 10.39 -0.06 4.12
N GLU A 310 10.36 -0.01 5.45
CA GLU A 310 10.50 -1.18 6.31
C GLU A 310 9.39 -2.20 6.05
N ALA A 311 8.12 -1.77 5.97
CA ALA A 311 7.00 -2.66 5.67
C ALA A 311 7.13 -3.32 4.28
N GLU A 312 7.61 -2.59 3.26
CA GLU A 312 7.90 -3.15 1.94
C GLU A 312 9.03 -4.18 1.99
N GLN A 313 10.08 -3.92 2.78
CA GLN A 313 11.16 -4.87 3.01
C GLN A 313 10.63 -6.14 3.71
N THR A 314 9.86 -6.02 4.78
CA THR A 314 9.29 -7.18 5.49
C THR A 314 8.37 -7.99 4.58
N LYS A 315 7.60 -7.33 3.69
CA LYS A 315 6.78 -8.00 2.68
C LYS A 315 7.62 -8.81 1.69
N THR A 316 8.77 -8.29 1.25
CA THR A 316 9.68 -9.06 0.38
C THR A 316 10.33 -10.23 1.11
N GLN A 317 10.66 -10.07 2.40
CA GLN A 317 11.18 -11.17 3.23
C GLN A 317 10.14 -12.27 3.43
N LEU A 318 8.88 -11.90 3.72
CA LEU A 318 7.77 -12.85 3.83
C LEU A 318 7.60 -13.66 2.55
N LYS A 319 7.56 -13.01 1.38
CA LYS A 319 7.44 -13.70 0.09
C LYS A 319 8.60 -14.67 -0.17
N THR A 320 9.79 -14.33 0.29
CA THR A 320 10.97 -15.21 0.18
C THR A 320 10.84 -16.41 1.13
N ALA A 321 10.37 -16.20 2.36
CA ALA A 321 10.11 -17.26 3.32
C ALA A 321 9.01 -18.23 2.85
N GLU A 322 7.92 -17.70 2.27
CA GLU A 322 6.86 -18.50 1.65
C GLU A 322 7.40 -19.40 0.54
N SER A 323 8.25 -18.86 -0.34
CA SER A 323 8.89 -19.64 -1.41
C SER A 323 9.83 -20.73 -0.88
N LEU A 324 10.58 -20.47 0.19
CA LEU A 324 11.45 -21.45 0.84
C LEU A 324 10.64 -22.56 1.54
N LEU A 325 9.51 -22.20 2.14
CA LEU A 325 8.60 -23.16 2.75
C LEU A 325 8.00 -24.11 1.71
N GLU A 326 7.55 -23.58 0.56
CA GLU A 326 7.01 -24.37 -0.55
C GLU A 326 8.07 -25.33 -1.13
N GLN A 327 9.32 -24.85 -1.26
CA GLN A 327 10.45 -25.69 -1.67
C GLN A 327 10.73 -26.80 -0.65
N SER A 328 10.72 -26.48 0.65
CA SER A 328 10.96 -27.46 1.73
C SER A 328 9.84 -28.51 1.79
N GLN A 329 8.58 -28.12 1.60
CA GLN A 329 7.45 -29.05 1.50
C GLN A 329 7.60 -30.01 0.32
N SER A 330 8.08 -29.50 -0.83
CA SER A 330 8.34 -30.35 -2.01
C SER A 330 9.46 -31.36 -1.77
N GLN A 331 10.54 -30.94 -1.10
CA GLN A 331 11.64 -31.84 -0.70
C GLN A 331 11.19 -32.90 0.32
N LEU A 332 10.31 -32.52 1.25
CA LEU A 332 9.74 -33.48 2.20
C LEU A 332 8.91 -34.56 1.48
N GLN A 333 8.07 -34.18 0.52
CA GLN A 333 7.32 -35.16 -0.28
C GLN A 333 8.22 -36.11 -1.08
N GLU A 334 9.33 -35.59 -1.62
CA GLU A 334 10.31 -36.41 -2.35
C GLU A 334 11.01 -37.40 -1.42
N THR A 335 11.45 -36.95 -0.24
CA THR A 335 12.08 -37.81 0.77
C THR A 335 11.11 -38.85 1.34
N GLU A 336 9.84 -38.50 1.58
CA GLU A 336 8.78 -39.46 1.95
C GLU A 336 8.58 -40.53 0.88
N SER A 337 8.59 -40.17 -0.41
CA SER A 337 8.49 -41.13 -1.51
C SER A 337 9.71 -42.06 -1.60
N VAL A 338 10.92 -41.53 -1.36
CA VAL A 338 12.14 -42.34 -1.31
C VAL A 338 12.12 -43.29 -0.11
N LEU A 339 11.64 -42.82 1.05
CA LEU A 339 11.50 -43.64 2.24
C LEU A 339 10.53 -44.80 2.01
N GLU A 340 9.36 -44.54 1.41
CA GLU A 340 8.39 -45.58 1.06
C GLU A 340 8.98 -46.65 0.13
N LYS A 341 9.72 -46.21 -0.91
CA LYS A 341 10.43 -47.14 -1.82
C LYS A 341 11.48 -47.97 -1.09
N SER A 342 12.24 -47.36 -0.18
CA SER A 342 13.25 -48.06 0.61
C SER A 342 12.65 -49.09 1.58
N GLN A 343 11.50 -48.78 2.19
CA GLN A 343 10.75 -49.69 3.06
C GLN A 343 10.22 -50.90 2.28
N ASN A 344 9.64 -50.67 1.10
CA ASN A 344 9.18 -51.77 0.25
C ASN A 344 10.34 -52.69 -0.17
N LYS A 345 11.48 -52.10 -0.53
CA LYS A 345 12.68 -52.87 -0.91
C LYS A 345 13.25 -53.65 0.27
N LEU A 346 13.27 -53.07 1.46
CA LEU A 346 13.67 -53.76 2.69
C LEU A 346 12.77 -54.97 2.97
N GLN A 347 11.45 -54.81 2.83
CA GLN A 347 10.47 -55.89 3.03
C GLN A 347 10.66 -57.03 2.00
N GLU A 348 10.96 -56.70 0.74
CA GLU A 348 11.31 -57.69 -0.28
C GLU A 348 12.60 -58.46 0.09
N THR A 349 13.66 -57.77 0.52
CA THR A 349 14.90 -58.44 0.97
C THR A 349 14.69 -59.31 2.22
N GLU A 350 13.86 -58.88 3.18
CA GLU A 350 13.52 -59.70 4.35
C GLU A 350 12.79 -61.00 3.95
N SER A 351 11.91 -60.93 2.95
CA SER A 351 11.22 -62.10 2.40
C SER A 351 12.20 -63.08 1.73
N VAL A 352 13.14 -62.58 0.92
CA VAL A 352 14.18 -63.38 0.27
C VAL A 352 15.13 -64.01 1.30
N LEU A 353 15.48 -63.28 2.36
CA LEU A 353 16.30 -63.79 3.46
C LEU A 353 15.58 -64.93 4.20
N GLN A 354 14.30 -64.78 4.52
CA GLN A 354 13.51 -65.85 5.15
C GLN A 354 13.46 -67.11 4.28
N GLN A 355 13.28 -66.96 2.97
CA GLN A 355 13.26 -68.06 2.02
C GLN A 355 14.61 -68.78 1.95
N SER A 356 15.71 -68.03 1.95
CA SER A 356 17.08 -68.57 1.96
C SER A 356 17.36 -69.31 3.27
N GLN A 357 16.94 -68.77 4.42
CA GLN A 357 17.03 -69.42 5.73
C GLN A 357 16.28 -70.77 5.76
N THR A 358 15.11 -70.83 5.11
CA THR A 358 14.34 -72.08 5.02
C THR A 358 15.01 -73.13 4.12
N GLN A 359 15.68 -72.70 3.05
CA GLN A 359 16.45 -73.61 2.19
C GLN A 359 17.71 -74.12 2.87
N LEU A 360 18.40 -73.26 3.63
CA LEU A 360 19.56 -73.66 4.42
C LEU A 360 19.17 -74.76 5.43
N SER A 361 18.09 -74.55 6.18
CA SER A 361 17.59 -75.55 7.16
C SER A 361 17.20 -76.89 6.52
N LYS A 362 16.59 -76.87 5.32
CA LYS A 362 16.30 -78.10 4.56
C LYS A 362 17.58 -78.81 4.14
N THR A 363 18.58 -78.06 3.68
CA THR A 363 19.87 -78.62 3.24
C THR A 363 20.64 -79.21 4.41
N GLU A 364 20.68 -78.54 5.57
CA GLU A 364 21.26 -79.08 6.81
C GLU A 364 20.59 -80.39 7.24
N SER A 365 19.26 -80.48 7.14
CA SER A 365 18.53 -81.70 7.48
C SER A 365 18.87 -82.87 6.55
N VAL A 366 19.00 -82.63 5.24
CA VAL A 366 19.42 -83.64 4.26
C VAL A 366 20.85 -84.09 4.50
N LEU A 367 21.75 -83.16 4.85
CA LEU A 367 23.16 -83.46 5.12
C LEU A 367 23.32 -84.30 6.38
N GLN A 368 22.53 -84.02 7.43
CA GLN A 368 22.50 -84.81 8.65
C GLN A 368 21.93 -86.22 8.41
N GLN A 369 20.91 -86.36 7.57
CA GLN A 369 20.37 -87.66 7.19
C GLN A 369 21.38 -88.50 6.40
N SER A 370 22.08 -87.88 5.45
CA SER A 370 23.14 -88.53 4.66
C SER A 370 24.32 -88.95 5.53
N HIS A 371 24.72 -88.11 6.50
CA HIS A 371 25.77 -88.44 7.47
C HIS A 371 25.41 -89.67 8.32
N ASN A 372 24.15 -89.77 8.77
CA ASN A 372 23.68 -90.93 9.53
C ASN A 372 23.67 -92.21 8.67
N GLN A 373 23.26 -92.12 7.41
CA GLN A 373 23.30 -93.26 6.47
C GLN A 373 24.72 -93.73 6.16
N LEU A 374 25.67 -92.80 6.00
CA LEU A 374 27.09 -93.10 5.81
C LEU A 374 27.67 -93.85 7.03
N ASN A 375 27.36 -93.38 8.24
CA ASN A 375 27.81 -94.04 9.47
C ASN A 375 27.23 -95.46 9.59
N GLN A 376 25.95 -95.64 9.24
CA GLN A 376 25.31 -96.96 9.26
C GLN A 376 25.96 -97.93 8.26
N THR A 377 26.16 -97.50 7.00
CA THR A 377 26.84 -98.33 5.98
C THR A 377 28.28 -98.65 6.37
N ARG A 378 28.99 -97.72 7.01
CA ARG A 378 30.33 -97.97 7.53
C ARG A 378 30.35 -99.05 8.62
N THR A 379 29.38 -99.04 9.54
CA THR A 379 29.27 -100.08 10.58
C THR A 379 28.93 -101.46 10.01
N GLU A 380 28.06 -101.52 9.00
CA GLU A 380 27.73 -102.76 8.31
C GLU A 380 28.94 -103.33 7.56
N LEU A 381 29.73 -102.47 6.90
CA LEU A 381 30.95 -102.86 6.19
C LEU A 381 32.00 -103.47 7.14
N GLU A 382 32.25 -102.86 8.29
CA GLU A 382 33.19 -103.40 9.29
C GLU A 382 32.71 -104.74 9.88
N THR A 383 31.40 -104.91 10.04
CA THR A 383 30.81 -106.19 10.49
C THR A 383 31.06 -107.31 9.48
N VAL A 384 30.80 -107.05 8.19
CA VAL A 384 31.04 -108.03 7.11
C VAL A 384 32.54 -108.36 6.98
N LYS A 385 33.41 -107.36 7.15
CA LYS A 385 34.87 -107.55 7.09
C LYS A 385 35.39 -108.40 8.25
N THR A 386 34.83 -108.23 9.44
CA THR A 386 35.14 -109.06 10.62
C THR A 386 34.69 -110.50 10.42
N GLN A 387 33.46 -110.71 9.91
CA GLN A 387 32.94 -112.05 9.59
C GLN A 387 33.75 -112.75 8.49
N LEU A 388 34.21 -112.01 7.46
CA LEU A 388 35.06 -112.55 6.41
C LEU A 388 36.42 -113.01 6.96
N SER A 389 37.01 -112.25 7.89
CA SER A 389 38.28 -112.59 8.54
C SER A 389 38.16 -113.84 9.40
N GLN A 390 37.05 -113.98 10.13
CA GLN A 390 36.75 -115.18 10.93
C GLN A 390 36.59 -116.43 10.04
N ALA A 391 35.83 -116.33 8.96
CA ALA A 391 35.64 -117.45 8.03
C ALA A 391 36.94 -117.86 7.32
N GLN A 392 37.84 -116.91 7.03
CA GLN A 392 39.18 -117.21 6.50
C GLN A 392 40.03 -118.00 7.50
N PHE A 393 39.94 -117.66 8.79
CA PHE A 393 40.64 -118.39 9.85
C PHE A 393 40.13 -119.82 9.98
N ASP A 394 38.82 -120.03 9.91
CA ASP A 394 38.21 -121.37 10.01
C ASP A 394 38.60 -122.27 8.83
N VAL A 395 38.66 -121.74 7.61
CA VAL A 395 39.16 -122.48 6.42
C VAL A 395 40.61 -122.95 6.64
N MET A 396 41.47 -122.07 7.16
CA MET A 396 42.88 -122.38 7.40
C MET A 396 43.04 -123.46 8.50
N ARG A 397 42.17 -123.44 9.51
CA ARG A 397 42.12 -124.45 10.57
C ARG A 397 41.71 -125.83 10.04
N TYR A 398 40.66 -125.91 9.22
CA TYR A 398 40.19 -127.19 8.65
C TYR A 398 41.19 -127.77 7.64
N GLN A 399 41.89 -126.93 6.88
CA GLN A 399 42.98 -127.38 6.00
C GLN A 399 44.14 -128.02 6.78
N SER A 400 44.48 -127.48 7.95
CA SER A 400 45.51 -128.07 8.82
C SER A 400 45.11 -129.45 9.37
N GLN A 401 43.83 -129.61 9.75
CA GLN A 401 43.31 -130.89 10.26
C GLN A 401 43.27 -131.99 9.19
N LEU A 402 42.94 -131.63 7.94
CA LEU A 402 42.97 -132.56 6.79
C LEU A 402 44.40 -133.05 6.53
N HIS A 403 45.41 -132.18 6.67
CA HIS A 403 46.80 -132.55 6.45
C HIS A 403 47.32 -133.49 7.54
N GLN A 404 46.94 -133.27 8.79
CA GLN A 404 47.34 -134.11 9.92
C GLN A 404 46.74 -135.53 9.86
N THR A 405 45.53 -135.71 9.32
CA THR A 405 44.93 -137.04 9.08
C THR A 405 45.48 -137.76 7.85
N GLN A 406 46.04 -137.02 6.89
CA GLN A 406 46.77 -137.60 5.75
C GLN A 406 48.14 -138.16 6.17
N GLU A 407 48.86 -137.50 7.08
CA GLU A 407 50.12 -138.04 7.65
C GLU A 407 49.90 -139.32 8.47
N GLU A 408 48.77 -139.45 9.19
CA GLU A 408 48.43 -140.68 9.95
C GLU A 408 48.10 -141.89 9.04
N LEU A 409 47.67 -141.65 7.79
CA LEU A 409 47.42 -142.69 6.76
C LEU A 409 48.73 -143.22 6.14
N GLU A 410 49.74 -142.37 5.97
CA GLU A 410 51.06 -142.77 5.47
C GLU A 410 51.88 -143.60 6.48
N ASP A 411 51.67 -143.45 7.79
CA ASP A 411 52.34 -144.25 8.85
C ASP A 411 51.80 -145.71 8.95
N TYR A 412 50.59 -145.97 8.44
CA TYR A 412 50.03 -147.33 8.31
C TYR A 412 50.45 -148.03 7.02
N GLU A 413 50.87 -147.31 5.97
CA GLU A 413 51.39 -147.88 4.72
C GLU A 413 52.83 -148.43 4.84
N ILE A 414 53.62 -148.00 5.84
CA ILE A 414 55.00 -148.46 6.07
C ILE A 414 55.08 -149.81 6.83
N LYS A 415 54.00 -150.29 7.47
CA LYS A 415 53.96 -151.57 8.22
C LYS A 415 53.51 -152.80 7.40
N TYR A 416 53.17 -152.63 6.13
CA TYR A 416 52.60 -153.67 5.25
C TYR A 416 53.57 -154.78 4.78
N PRO A 417 54.90 -154.58 4.63
CA PRO A 417 55.79 -155.64 4.11
C PRO A 417 56.23 -156.72 5.12
N GLN A 418 56.10 -156.51 6.44
CA GLN A 418 56.61 -157.46 7.46
C GLN A 418 55.62 -158.60 7.82
N ILE A 419 54.37 -158.53 7.36
CA ILE A 419 53.31 -159.54 7.59
C ILE A 419 53.18 -160.51 6.38
N GLN A 420 53.86 -160.22 5.27
CA GLN A 420 53.84 -161.03 4.04
C GLN A 420 54.93 -162.12 4.00
N GLU A 421 55.89 -162.13 4.94
CA GLU A 421 57.06 -163.02 4.95
C GLU A 421 56.88 -164.27 5.84
N ASP A 422 56.00 -164.22 6.85
CA ASP A 422 55.64 -165.37 7.69
C ASP A 422 54.62 -166.33 7.04
N PHE A 423 53.99 -165.92 5.93
CA PHE A 423 53.04 -166.76 5.16
C PHE A 423 53.73 -167.61 4.07
N LYS A 424 54.97 -167.29 3.69
CA LYS A 424 55.75 -168.05 2.67
C LYS A 424 56.55 -169.22 3.23
N ARG A 425 56.63 -169.37 4.56
CA ARG A 425 57.43 -170.42 5.24
C ARG A 425 56.66 -171.71 5.51
N SER A 426 55.41 -171.82 5.04
CA SER A 426 54.57 -173.00 5.21
C SER A 426 54.25 -173.77 3.91
N GLU A 427 55.06 -173.65 2.84
CA GLU A 427 54.66 -174.22 1.53
C GLU A 427 55.78 -174.80 0.64
N SER A 428 56.92 -175.28 1.19
CA SER A 428 58.01 -175.80 0.32
C SER A 428 58.85 -176.99 0.83
N GLN A 429 58.46 -177.74 1.88
CA GLN A 429 59.19 -178.97 2.26
C GLN A 429 58.26 -180.10 2.73
N LEU A 430 57.29 -180.45 1.88
CA LEU A 430 56.39 -181.61 2.06
C LEU A 430 56.39 -182.55 0.83
N ASP A 431 57.51 -182.81 0.16
CA ASP A 431 57.50 -183.83 -0.92
C ASP A 431 58.78 -184.66 -1.11
N GLU A 432 59.77 -184.65 -0.20
CA GLU A 432 61.01 -185.41 -0.49
C GLU A 432 61.79 -185.96 0.72
N ALA A 433 61.16 -186.77 1.58
CA ALA A 433 61.86 -187.88 2.28
C ALA A 433 60.89 -188.90 2.93
N GLU A 434 59.95 -189.36 2.12
CA GLU A 434 59.24 -190.62 2.31
C GLU A 434 60.21 -191.80 2.00
N ALA A 435 61.07 -192.22 2.94
CA ALA A 435 61.76 -193.52 2.89
C ALA A 435 62.53 -193.86 4.18
N GLN A 436 61.85 -194.47 5.16
CA GLN A 436 62.33 -195.41 6.23
C GLN A 436 61.24 -195.44 7.34
N ARG A 437 60.03 -195.93 7.11
CA ARG A 437 59.65 -197.34 6.94
C ARG A 437 60.56 -198.33 7.69
N ASN A 438 60.01 -198.83 8.80
CA ASN A 438 60.31 -200.05 9.57
C ASN A 438 61.30 -199.93 10.74
N GLU A 439 60.79 -199.82 11.96
CA GLU A 439 60.75 -200.97 12.88
C GLU A 439 59.91 -200.67 14.14
N PHE A 440 58.94 -201.56 14.41
CA PHE A 440 58.24 -201.80 15.67
C PHE A 440 57.18 -200.82 16.19
N GLU A 441 55.99 -201.01 15.60
CA GLU A 441 54.77 -201.33 16.36
C GLU A 441 55.05 -202.06 17.70
N SER A 442 54.40 -201.65 18.80
CA SER A 442 53.79 -202.55 19.81
C SER A 442 53.35 -201.85 21.13
N ILE A 443 53.52 -200.53 21.31
CA ILE A 443 53.08 -199.85 22.56
C ILE A 443 52.24 -198.60 22.19
N LEU A 444 51.11 -198.72 21.49
CA LEU A 444 49.77 -199.11 21.97
C LEU A 444 49.24 -198.31 23.18
N SER A 445 48.14 -197.59 22.92
CA SER A 445 46.93 -197.56 23.77
C SER A 445 46.77 -196.48 24.87
N GLN A 446 47.71 -195.57 25.15
CA GLN A 446 47.58 -194.68 26.32
C GLN A 446 47.32 -193.18 26.09
N LEU A 447 47.33 -192.65 24.86
CA LEU A 447 47.26 -191.19 24.64
C LEU A 447 45.95 -190.66 24.01
N THR A 448 44.87 -191.44 24.07
CA THR A 448 43.53 -191.12 23.54
C THR A 448 42.78 -189.99 24.30
N ILE A 449 43.37 -189.30 25.29
CA ILE A 449 42.67 -188.30 26.13
C ILE A 449 43.17 -186.84 25.94
N GLN A 450 44.28 -186.58 25.24
CA GLN A 450 44.81 -185.21 25.08
C GLN A 450 44.30 -184.43 23.83
N LEU A 451 43.60 -185.07 22.89
CA LEU A 451 43.25 -184.44 21.61
C LEU A 451 41.99 -183.55 21.64
N GLN A 452 41.17 -183.62 22.69
CA GLN A 452 39.94 -182.81 22.81
C GLN A 452 40.16 -181.32 23.12
N GLN A 453 41.39 -180.87 23.39
CA GLN A 453 41.68 -179.46 23.71
C GLN A 453 42.06 -178.59 22.49
N ALA A 454 42.28 -179.17 21.31
CA ALA A 454 42.72 -178.42 20.12
C ALA A 454 41.59 -177.72 19.34
N GLN A 455 40.32 -178.08 19.55
CA GLN A 455 39.19 -177.52 18.78
C GLN A 455 38.68 -176.15 19.27
N LYS A 456 39.17 -175.60 20.39
CA LYS A 456 38.73 -174.29 20.94
C LYS A 456 39.56 -173.07 20.49
N ARG A 457 40.62 -173.25 19.70
CA ARG A 457 41.53 -172.16 19.29
C ARG A 457 41.18 -171.50 17.95
N GLU A 458 40.36 -172.14 17.12
CA GLU A 458 40.05 -171.66 15.76
C GLU A 458 38.95 -170.56 15.74
N GLU A 459 37.98 -170.60 16.66
CA GLU A 459 36.90 -169.59 16.71
C GLU A 459 37.33 -168.20 17.22
N ARG A 460 38.46 -168.07 17.95
CA ARG A 460 38.90 -166.78 18.52
C ARG A 460 39.59 -165.83 17.52
N PHE A 461 40.16 -166.35 16.43
CA PHE A 461 40.89 -165.54 15.45
C PHE A 461 39.97 -164.81 14.44
N GLN A 462 38.77 -165.33 14.20
CA GLN A 462 37.78 -164.69 13.31
C GLN A 462 37.19 -163.38 13.90
N ILE A 463 37.13 -163.24 15.23
CA ILE A 463 36.53 -162.06 15.90
C ILE A 463 37.46 -160.83 15.86
N GLN A 464 38.79 -160.99 15.92
CA GLN A 464 39.73 -159.86 15.91
C GLN A 464 39.90 -159.22 14.51
N LEU A 465 39.70 -159.99 13.44
CA LEU A 465 39.76 -159.47 12.07
C LEU A 465 38.57 -158.55 11.75
N HIS A 466 37.38 -158.84 12.31
CA HIS A 466 36.18 -158.02 12.11
C HIS A 466 36.26 -156.66 12.84
N GLN A 467 36.89 -156.61 14.02
CA GLN A 467 37.04 -155.36 14.79
C GLN A 467 38.00 -154.35 14.13
N SER A 468 39.04 -154.81 13.43
CA SER A 468 39.99 -153.90 12.76
C SER A 468 39.43 -153.30 11.46
N LEU A 469 38.51 -153.99 10.79
CA LEU A 469 37.80 -153.45 9.62
C LEU A 469 36.78 -152.36 9.99
N GLU A 470 36.13 -152.48 11.17
CA GLU A 470 35.15 -151.50 11.66
C GLU A 470 35.78 -150.15 12.08
N GLU A 471 37.03 -150.15 12.56
CA GLU A 471 37.77 -148.93 12.91
C GLU A 471 38.21 -148.13 11.66
N LEU A 472 38.61 -148.81 10.58
CA LEU A 472 39.01 -148.17 9.32
C LEU A 472 37.82 -147.51 8.60
N GLU A 473 36.63 -148.12 8.70
CA GLU A 473 35.41 -147.54 8.14
C GLU A 473 34.98 -146.27 8.91
N LYS A 474 35.19 -146.23 10.24
CA LYS A 474 34.94 -145.05 11.09
C LYS A 474 35.87 -143.86 10.76
N THR A 475 37.14 -144.11 10.45
CA THR A 475 38.08 -143.04 10.04
C THR A 475 37.76 -142.49 8.64
N GLN A 476 37.39 -143.35 7.70
CA GLN A 476 36.94 -142.96 6.35
C GLN A 476 35.72 -142.02 6.39
N ILE A 477 34.72 -142.33 7.23
CA ILE A 477 33.50 -141.49 7.39
C ILE A 477 33.85 -140.10 7.96
N LYS A 478 34.83 -140.03 8.87
CA LYS A 478 35.24 -138.77 9.49
C LYS A 478 35.97 -137.85 8.51
N LEU A 479 36.81 -138.42 7.64
CA LEU A 479 37.49 -137.68 6.57
C LEU A 479 36.49 -137.06 5.58
N GLN A 480 35.43 -137.79 5.22
CA GLN A 480 34.37 -137.27 4.34
C GLN A 480 33.59 -136.11 5.01
N GLN A 481 33.26 -136.24 6.31
CA GLN A 481 32.57 -135.18 7.06
C GLN A 481 33.40 -133.89 7.16
N ASP A 482 34.72 -133.99 7.29
CA ASP A 482 35.59 -132.81 7.36
C ASP A 482 35.77 -132.14 5.97
N GLN A 483 35.77 -132.92 4.88
CA GLN A 483 35.73 -132.38 3.52
C GLN A 483 34.42 -131.62 3.22
N ASP A 484 33.26 -132.16 3.63
CA ASP A 484 31.97 -131.52 3.40
C ASP A 484 31.86 -130.17 4.14
N LYS A 485 32.37 -130.09 5.38
CA LYS A 485 32.43 -128.84 6.16
C LYS A 485 33.36 -127.78 5.54
N LEU A 486 34.48 -128.19 4.94
CA LEU A 486 35.39 -127.29 4.24
C LEU A 486 34.71 -126.69 2.99
N GLN A 487 33.90 -127.48 2.28
CA GLN A 487 33.16 -127.01 1.11
C GLN A 487 32.04 -126.03 1.50
N GLU A 488 31.34 -126.27 2.62
CA GLU A 488 30.31 -125.37 3.14
C GLU A 488 30.89 -124.01 3.56
N THR A 489 31.99 -124.01 4.32
CA THR A 489 32.68 -122.76 4.72
C THR A 489 33.27 -122.01 3.53
N SER A 490 33.79 -122.71 2.50
CA SER A 490 34.23 -122.10 1.23
C SER A 490 33.10 -121.36 0.50
N ASN A 491 31.89 -121.92 0.51
CA ASN A 491 30.72 -121.28 -0.07
C ASN A 491 30.26 -120.04 0.71
N GLN A 492 30.34 -120.07 2.05
CA GLN A 492 30.06 -118.91 2.90
C GLN A 492 31.03 -117.75 2.64
N VAL A 493 32.33 -118.03 2.48
CA VAL A 493 33.34 -117.01 2.10
C VAL A 493 33.02 -116.38 0.73
N LYS A 494 32.56 -117.17 -0.25
CA LYS A 494 32.15 -116.64 -1.57
C LYS A 494 30.90 -115.77 -1.49
N GLN A 495 29.98 -116.05 -0.57
CA GLN A 495 28.80 -115.23 -0.35
C GLN A 495 29.17 -113.90 0.35
N LEU A 496 29.95 -113.96 1.43
CA LEU A 496 30.45 -112.76 2.12
C LEU A 496 31.26 -111.83 1.21
N LYS A 497 32.05 -112.37 0.28
CA LYS A 497 32.74 -111.55 -0.75
C LYS A 497 31.78 -110.82 -1.69
N ARG A 498 30.63 -111.42 -2.03
CA ARG A 498 29.61 -110.77 -2.88
C ARG A 498 28.90 -109.66 -2.11
N ASP A 499 28.58 -109.90 -0.85
CA ASP A 499 27.92 -108.91 0.01
C ASP A 499 28.85 -107.72 0.30
N LEU A 500 30.16 -107.96 0.53
CA LEU A 500 31.17 -106.91 0.66
C LEU A 500 31.25 -106.01 -0.59
N LYS A 501 31.19 -106.60 -1.80
CA LYS A 501 31.21 -105.84 -3.05
C LYS A 501 29.95 -104.97 -3.20
N ARG A 502 28.80 -105.46 -2.74
CA ARG A 502 27.53 -104.72 -2.76
C ARG A 502 27.55 -103.54 -1.77
N SER A 503 28.02 -103.74 -0.55
CA SER A 503 28.17 -102.64 0.43
C SER A 503 29.15 -101.57 -0.06
N ASN A 504 30.25 -101.95 -0.72
CA ASN A 504 31.16 -100.96 -1.33
C ASN A 504 30.48 -100.13 -2.45
N SER A 505 29.62 -100.72 -3.28
CA SER A 505 28.90 -99.96 -4.30
C SER A 505 27.88 -98.97 -3.72
N GLN A 506 27.25 -99.30 -2.58
CA GLN A 506 26.34 -98.38 -1.89
C GLN A 506 27.10 -97.21 -1.24
N LEU A 507 28.33 -97.45 -0.76
CA LEU A 507 29.19 -96.40 -0.23
C LEU A 507 29.50 -95.32 -1.27
N TYR A 508 29.85 -95.72 -2.50
CA TYR A 508 30.11 -94.77 -3.60
C TYR A 508 28.88 -93.94 -4.00
N GLN A 509 27.68 -94.49 -3.87
CA GLN A 509 26.45 -93.76 -4.18
C GLN A 509 26.15 -92.69 -3.11
N VAL A 510 26.33 -93.01 -1.83
CA VAL A 510 26.18 -92.04 -0.73
C VAL A 510 27.24 -90.95 -0.79
N GLU A 511 28.47 -91.28 -1.20
CA GLU A 511 29.56 -90.31 -1.40
C GLU A 511 29.21 -89.30 -2.53
N SER A 512 28.64 -89.77 -3.63
CA SER A 512 28.17 -88.89 -4.72
C SER A 512 26.98 -88.00 -4.33
N GLU A 513 26.05 -88.47 -3.49
CA GLU A 513 24.94 -87.66 -2.97
C GLU A 513 25.44 -86.58 -2.00
N PHE A 514 26.46 -86.90 -1.20
CA PHE A 514 27.12 -85.95 -0.30
C PHE A 514 27.81 -84.81 -1.07
N ASP A 515 28.52 -85.13 -2.16
CA ASP A 515 29.17 -84.12 -3.00
C ASP A 515 28.17 -83.15 -3.65
N LEU A 516 27.00 -83.67 -4.06
CA LEU A 516 25.92 -82.85 -4.63
C LEU A 516 25.31 -81.92 -3.58
N SER A 517 25.04 -82.43 -2.37
CA SER A 517 24.55 -81.60 -1.26
C SER A 517 25.57 -80.56 -0.80
N HIS A 518 26.87 -80.88 -0.82
CA HIS A 518 27.93 -79.91 -0.50
C HIS A 518 27.99 -78.76 -1.51
N SER A 519 27.81 -79.06 -2.80
CA SER A 519 27.78 -78.04 -3.86
C SER A 519 26.56 -77.10 -3.73
N GLN A 520 25.40 -77.64 -3.36
CA GLN A 520 24.18 -76.85 -3.10
C GLN A 520 24.31 -75.95 -1.86
N LEU A 521 25.02 -76.43 -0.83
CA LEU A 521 25.31 -75.65 0.37
C LEU A 521 26.23 -74.45 0.03
N GLN A 522 27.32 -74.67 -0.71
CA GLN A 522 28.22 -73.58 -1.14
C GLN A 522 27.49 -72.52 -1.98
N GLN A 523 26.59 -72.93 -2.86
CA GLN A 523 25.77 -72.00 -3.65
C GLN A 523 24.82 -71.19 -2.76
N SER A 524 24.23 -71.82 -1.75
CA SER A 524 23.33 -71.16 -0.79
C SER A 524 24.09 -70.19 0.14
N GLU A 525 25.31 -70.55 0.55
CA GLU A 525 26.20 -69.67 1.32
C GLU A 525 26.60 -68.43 0.53
N SER A 526 26.94 -68.58 -0.76
CA SER A 526 27.26 -67.44 -1.63
C SER A 526 26.06 -66.50 -1.83
N GLN A 527 24.85 -67.03 -1.98
CA GLN A 527 23.63 -66.21 -2.07
C GLN A 527 23.31 -65.50 -0.75
N LEU A 528 23.58 -66.15 0.39
CA LEU A 528 23.44 -65.53 1.70
C LEU A 528 24.43 -64.38 1.91
N GLU A 529 25.67 -64.55 1.44
CA GLU A 529 26.71 -63.51 1.53
C GLU A 529 26.36 -62.30 0.64
N GLN A 530 25.85 -62.54 -0.56
CA GLN A 530 25.38 -61.49 -1.47
C GLN A 530 24.17 -60.73 -0.89
N THR A 531 23.17 -61.44 -0.37
CA THR A 531 22.00 -60.83 0.27
C THR A 531 22.34 -60.10 1.57
N GLN A 532 23.30 -60.57 2.35
CA GLN A 532 23.82 -59.83 3.52
C GLN A 532 24.51 -58.53 3.12
N THR A 533 25.24 -58.52 2.01
CA THR A 533 25.92 -57.32 1.51
C THR A 533 24.90 -56.28 1.04
N GLU A 534 23.88 -56.71 0.28
CA GLU A 534 22.77 -55.84 -0.14
C GLU A 534 21.95 -55.33 1.06
N LEU A 535 21.76 -56.14 2.10
CA LEU A 535 21.10 -55.73 3.34
C LEU A 535 21.90 -54.66 4.10
N ILE A 536 23.23 -54.78 4.15
CA ILE A 536 24.11 -53.78 4.77
C ILE A 536 24.04 -52.45 4.01
N GLU A 537 24.05 -52.50 2.68
CA GLU A 537 23.96 -51.29 1.84
C GLU A 537 22.61 -50.60 1.98
N ILE A 538 21.50 -51.36 1.95
CA ILE A 538 20.15 -50.81 2.17
C ILE A 538 20.02 -50.24 3.59
N LYS A 539 20.62 -50.89 4.61
CA LYS A 539 20.58 -50.40 5.99
C LYS A 539 21.40 -49.11 6.18
N SER A 540 22.51 -48.97 5.46
CA SER A 540 23.29 -47.73 5.41
C SER A 540 22.49 -46.60 4.76
N GLN A 541 21.89 -46.87 3.60
CA GLN A 541 21.03 -45.89 2.91
C GLN A 541 19.80 -45.50 3.75
N PHE A 542 19.20 -46.45 4.47
CA PHE A 542 18.12 -46.20 5.41
C PHE A 542 18.55 -45.34 6.61
N GLN A 543 19.79 -45.53 7.12
CA GLN A 543 20.31 -44.67 8.18
C GLN A 543 20.61 -43.24 7.71
N GLU A 544 21.17 -43.07 6.51
CA GLU A 544 21.39 -41.74 5.90
C GLU A 544 20.06 -41.02 5.68
N THR A 545 19.10 -41.67 5.00
CA THR A 545 17.76 -41.09 4.78
C THR A 545 17.03 -40.81 6.09
N LYS A 546 17.21 -41.61 7.14
CA LYS A 546 16.66 -41.32 8.46
C LYS A 546 17.32 -40.09 9.11
N GLN A 547 18.63 -39.92 8.99
CA GLN A 547 19.31 -38.72 9.50
C GLN A 547 18.90 -37.47 8.73
N GLU A 548 18.74 -37.56 7.41
CA GLU A 548 18.21 -36.48 6.59
C GLU A 548 16.77 -36.12 6.99
N LEU A 549 15.92 -37.12 7.27
CA LEU A 549 14.56 -36.90 7.78
C LEU A 549 14.56 -36.23 9.16
N GLU A 550 15.44 -36.63 10.08
CA GLU A 550 15.59 -35.98 11.39
C GLU A 550 16.08 -34.52 11.25
N GLN A 551 17.01 -34.25 10.33
CA GLN A 551 17.45 -32.88 10.02
C GLN A 551 16.32 -32.04 9.42
N GLN A 552 15.55 -32.58 8.48
CA GLN A 552 14.39 -31.89 7.91
C GLN A 552 13.28 -31.65 8.94
N GLN A 553 13.02 -32.59 9.85
CA GLN A 553 12.07 -32.37 10.96
C GLN A 553 12.52 -31.26 11.90
N THR A 554 13.83 -31.13 12.13
CA THR A 554 14.38 -30.05 12.95
C THR A 554 14.21 -28.70 12.24
N TYR A 555 14.46 -28.65 10.94
CA TYR A 555 14.27 -27.47 10.10
C TYR A 555 12.79 -27.06 9.98
N ILE A 556 11.88 -28.01 9.85
CA ILE A 556 10.43 -27.76 9.87
C ILE A 556 10.00 -27.12 11.20
N LYS A 557 10.57 -27.58 12.33
CA LYS A 557 10.31 -26.97 13.65
C LYS A 557 10.77 -25.52 13.74
N GLU A 558 11.90 -25.18 13.13
CA GLU A 558 12.39 -23.80 13.06
C GLU A 558 11.49 -22.93 12.15
N LEU A 559 11.00 -23.51 11.04
CA LEU A 559 10.03 -22.85 10.17
C LEU A 559 8.68 -22.64 10.86
N GLU A 560 8.17 -23.61 11.63
CA GLU A 560 6.95 -23.45 12.45
C GLU A 560 7.10 -22.32 13.47
N THR A 561 8.27 -22.22 14.09
CA THR A 561 8.60 -21.13 15.02
C THR A 561 8.62 -19.77 14.29
N SER A 562 9.16 -19.73 13.08
CA SER A 562 9.20 -18.53 12.24
C SER A 562 7.80 -18.12 11.75
N VAL A 563 6.94 -19.08 11.41
CA VAL A 563 5.53 -18.85 11.06
C VAL A 563 4.75 -18.30 12.26
N SER A 564 5.01 -18.81 13.47
CA SER A 564 4.39 -18.29 14.69
C SER A 564 4.82 -16.84 14.99
N GLN A 565 6.09 -16.49 14.75
CA GLN A 565 6.57 -15.11 14.84
C GLN A 565 5.95 -14.19 13.79
N LEU A 566 5.75 -14.68 12.56
CA LEU A 566 5.08 -13.93 11.50
C LEU A 566 3.59 -13.70 11.81
N GLN A 567 2.89 -14.68 12.37
CA GLN A 567 1.52 -14.49 12.85
C GLN A 567 1.44 -13.46 13.97
N GLN A 568 2.43 -13.44 14.88
CA GLN A 568 2.51 -12.42 15.92
C GLN A 568 2.73 -11.02 15.32
N ALA A 569 3.64 -10.88 14.36
CA ALA A 569 3.84 -9.62 13.64
C ALA A 569 2.59 -9.17 12.86
N GLU A 570 1.83 -10.11 12.28
CA GLU A 570 0.57 -9.82 11.61
C GLU A 570 -0.50 -9.33 12.60
N THR A 571 -0.57 -9.91 13.80
CA THR A 571 -1.45 -9.41 14.87
C THR A 571 -1.08 -8.00 15.32
N GLU A 572 0.21 -7.71 15.49
CA GLU A 572 0.71 -6.37 15.83
C GLU A 572 0.38 -5.36 14.72
N LEU A 573 0.51 -5.76 13.44
CA LEU A 573 0.12 -4.92 12.30
C LEU A 573 -1.38 -4.61 12.31
N THR A 574 -2.24 -5.57 12.62
CA THR A 574 -3.68 -5.31 12.77
C THR A 574 -3.98 -4.36 13.94
N GLU A 575 -3.22 -4.45 15.03
CA GLU A 575 -3.38 -3.56 16.18
C GLU A 575 -2.95 -2.13 15.84
N ILE A 576 -1.80 -1.95 15.18
CA ILE A 576 -1.35 -0.65 14.65
C ILE A 576 -2.38 -0.07 13.69
N LYS A 577 -2.94 -0.90 12.81
CA LYS A 577 -3.98 -0.46 11.86
C LYS A 577 -5.27 -0.02 12.56
N SER A 578 -5.63 -0.68 13.66
CA SER A 578 -6.74 -0.28 14.52
C SER A 578 -6.45 1.06 15.20
N GLN A 579 -5.26 1.22 15.79
CA GLN A 579 -4.83 2.47 16.42
C GLN A 579 -4.80 3.63 15.42
N PHE A 580 -4.37 3.40 14.18
CA PHE A 580 -4.41 4.40 13.10
C PHE A 580 -5.85 4.83 12.75
N GLN A 581 -6.81 3.90 12.75
CA GLN A 581 -8.22 4.24 12.53
C GLN A 581 -8.80 5.03 13.72
N GLU A 582 -8.36 4.73 14.95
CA GLU A 582 -8.70 5.48 16.16
C GLU A 582 -8.20 6.93 16.07
N THR A 583 -6.92 7.13 15.79
CA THR A 583 -6.32 8.47 15.61
C THR A 583 -6.98 9.24 14.47
N LYS A 584 -7.35 8.57 13.37
CA LYS A 584 -8.09 9.19 12.28
C LYS A 584 -9.50 9.65 12.71
N ARG A 585 -10.18 8.91 13.59
CA ARG A 585 -11.45 9.34 14.19
C ARG A 585 -11.25 10.54 15.11
N GLU A 586 -10.24 10.50 15.97
CA GLU A 586 -9.90 11.61 16.85
C GLU A 586 -9.58 12.88 16.06
N LEU A 587 -8.81 12.78 14.99
CA LEU A 587 -8.49 13.91 14.10
C LEU A 587 -9.76 14.51 13.47
N LYS A 588 -10.69 13.67 12.99
CA LYS A 588 -12.00 14.14 12.51
C LYS A 588 -12.79 14.86 13.61
N GLN A 589 -12.74 14.36 14.83
CA GLN A 589 -13.44 14.94 15.96
C GLN A 589 -12.82 16.30 16.38
N LYS A 590 -11.48 16.40 16.36
CA LYS A 590 -10.75 17.65 16.57
C LYS A 590 -11.04 18.66 15.46
N GLN A 591 -11.09 18.23 14.20
CA GLN A 591 -11.48 19.10 13.09
C GLN A 591 -12.90 19.64 13.27
N ALA A 592 -13.83 18.81 13.73
CA ALA A 592 -15.19 19.24 14.06
C ALA A 592 -15.20 20.27 15.21
N GLN A 593 -14.38 20.07 16.26
CA GLN A 593 -14.22 21.04 17.35
C GLN A 593 -13.64 22.37 16.83
N VAL A 594 -12.64 22.34 15.95
CA VAL A 594 -12.08 23.56 15.33
C VAL A 594 -13.14 24.31 14.53
N ASN A 595 -13.94 23.60 13.73
CA ASN A 595 -15.03 24.22 12.97
C ASN A 595 -16.10 24.83 13.89
N GLN A 596 -16.40 24.16 15.00
CA GLN A 596 -17.32 24.68 16.02
C GLN A 596 -16.75 25.95 16.68
N LEU A 597 -15.48 25.93 17.09
CA LEU A 597 -14.79 27.10 17.67
C LEU A 597 -14.72 28.27 16.69
N GLN A 598 -14.49 28.02 15.41
CA GLN A 598 -14.54 29.06 14.36
C GLN A 598 -15.95 29.67 14.24
N THR A 599 -16.99 28.86 14.38
CA THR A 599 -18.38 29.32 14.36
C THR A 599 -18.70 30.17 15.59
N GLU A 600 -18.25 29.73 16.77
CA GLU A 600 -18.37 30.49 18.02
C GLU A 600 -17.57 31.80 17.98
N LEU A 601 -16.37 31.78 17.40
CA LEU A 601 -15.55 32.98 17.20
C LEU A 601 -16.25 33.99 16.29
N LYS A 602 -16.82 33.55 15.16
CA LYS A 602 -17.64 34.42 14.29
C LYS A 602 -18.82 35.00 15.05
N ARG A 603 -19.49 34.19 15.87
CA ARG A 603 -20.62 34.66 16.69
C ARG A 603 -20.18 35.71 17.72
N SER A 604 -19.04 35.49 18.38
CA SER A 604 -18.47 36.44 19.34
C SER A 604 -18.02 37.74 18.66
N GLN A 605 -17.43 37.66 17.45
CA GLN A 605 -17.08 38.83 16.65
C GLN A 605 -18.32 39.66 16.28
N SER A 606 -19.40 39.02 15.83
CA SER A 606 -20.67 39.70 15.56
C SER A 606 -21.27 40.34 16.81
N GLN A 607 -21.19 39.68 17.97
CA GLN A 607 -21.63 40.26 19.25
C GLN A 607 -20.78 41.47 19.64
N MET A 608 -19.47 41.40 19.43
CA MET A 608 -18.55 42.50 19.75
C MET A 608 -18.82 43.71 18.84
N TYR A 609 -19.09 43.49 17.55
CA TYR A 609 -19.53 44.53 16.63
C TYR A 609 -20.87 45.17 17.06
N GLN A 610 -21.83 44.36 17.50
CA GLN A 610 -23.11 44.86 18.02
C GLN A 610 -22.91 45.73 19.28
N LEU A 611 -22.07 45.28 20.21
CA LEU A 611 -21.73 46.03 21.42
C LEU A 611 -20.98 47.33 21.10
N GLN A 612 -20.15 47.37 20.05
CA GLN A 612 -19.51 48.59 19.59
C GLN A 612 -20.53 49.61 19.06
N ILE A 613 -21.55 49.15 18.31
CA ILE A 613 -22.65 50.01 17.86
C ILE A 613 -23.43 50.56 19.06
N GLU A 614 -23.81 49.70 20.01
CA GLU A 614 -24.53 50.12 21.21
C GLU A 614 -23.71 51.10 22.05
N LEU A 615 -22.39 50.88 22.18
CA LEU A 615 -21.49 51.79 22.88
C LEU A 615 -21.41 53.15 22.19
N ALA A 616 -21.31 53.19 20.86
CA ALA A 616 -21.29 54.44 20.09
C ALA A 616 -22.61 55.22 20.26
N GLN A 617 -23.75 54.53 20.26
CA GLN A 617 -25.07 55.14 20.50
C GLN A 617 -25.19 55.70 21.93
N SER A 618 -24.70 54.96 22.93
CA SER A 618 -24.70 55.40 24.33
C SER A 618 -23.79 56.61 24.56
N GLN A 619 -22.62 56.64 23.91
CA GLN A 619 -21.70 57.79 23.93
C GLN A 619 -22.34 59.04 23.32
N LEU A 620 -23.02 58.90 22.17
CA LEU A 620 -23.75 60.00 21.53
C LEU A 620 -24.87 60.55 22.44
N GLN A 621 -25.63 59.67 23.09
CA GLN A 621 -26.65 60.09 24.07
C GLN A 621 -26.03 60.83 25.26
N THR A 622 -24.91 60.35 25.79
CA THR A 622 -24.24 60.99 26.93
C THR A 622 -23.72 62.38 26.55
N GLN A 623 -23.16 62.53 25.36
CA GLN A 623 -22.71 63.81 24.84
C GLN A 623 -23.88 64.80 24.70
N GLN A 624 -25.03 64.36 24.18
CA GLN A 624 -26.23 65.19 24.08
C GLN A 624 -26.75 65.64 25.46
N ILE A 625 -26.70 64.78 26.47
CA ILE A 625 -27.09 65.13 27.84
C ILE A 625 -26.13 66.17 28.43
N GLN A 626 -24.82 66.01 28.22
CA GLN A 626 -23.82 66.97 28.69
C GLN A 626 -23.98 68.34 28.02
N GLU A 627 -24.26 68.38 26.72
CA GLU A 627 -24.53 69.62 25.97
C GLU A 627 -25.78 70.34 26.52
N ARG A 628 -26.85 69.59 26.79
CA ARG A 628 -28.08 70.11 27.40
C ARG A 628 -27.82 70.68 28.81
N GLN A 629 -27.02 69.99 29.63
CA GLN A 629 -26.66 70.45 30.97
C GLN A 629 -25.78 71.70 30.96
N GLN A 630 -24.84 71.83 30.01
CA GLN A 630 -24.02 73.03 29.85
C GLN A 630 -24.87 74.26 29.47
N LEU A 631 -25.86 74.08 28.59
CA LEU A 631 -26.84 75.12 28.27
C LEU A 631 -27.68 75.52 29.49
N GLU A 632 -28.19 74.56 30.27
CA GLU A 632 -28.92 74.83 31.51
C GLU A 632 -28.08 75.61 32.53
N GLN A 633 -26.77 75.31 32.65
CA GLN A 633 -25.84 76.00 33.56
C GLN A 633 -25.49 77.42 33.11
N THR A 634 -25.36 77.68 31.81
CA THR A 634 -25.07 79.03 31.28
C THR A 634 -26.24 80.01 31.37
N LEU A 635 -27.47 79.53 31.51
CA LEU A 635 -28.71 80.32 31.50
C LEU A 635 -29.32 80.58 32.89
N SER A 636 -28.68 80.11 33.96
CA SER A 636 -29.22 80.23 35.33
C SER A 636 -28.74 81.50 36.05
N ASN A 637 -29.65 82.49 36.17
CA ASN A 637 -29.79 83.45 37.28
C ASN A 637 -30.91 84.46 36.93
N ASP A 638 -32.13 84.22 37.44
CA ASP A 638 -33.25 85.17 37.71
C ASP A 638 -34.64 84.51 37.42
N PRO A 639 -35.55 84.34 38.40
CA PRO A 639 -36.84 83.65 38.24
C PRO A 639 -37.80 84.23 37.19
N LYS A 640 -37.63 85.49 36.74
CA LYS A 640 -38.45 86.07 35.67
C LYS A 640 -38.11 85.57 34.26
N LYS A 641 -37.00 84.85 34.09
CA LYS A 641 -36.57 84.27 32.80
C LYS A 641 -36.99 82.83 32.57
N HIS A 642 -37.68 82.16 33.51
CA HIS A 642 -38.02 80.73 33.36
C HIS A 642 -38.90 80.43 32.13
N THR A 643 -39.89 81.27 31.81
CA THR A 643 -40.74 81.05 30.62
C THR A 643 -39.97 81.27 29.31
N GLU A 644 -38.99 82.18 29.31
CA GLU A 644 -38.09 82.43 28.17
C GLU A 644 -37.02 81.33 28.06
N MET A 645 -36.58 80.78 29.19
CA MET A 645 -35.68 79.63 29.30
C MET A 645 -36.35 78.36 28.76
N ASP A 646 -37.59 78.08 29.16
CA ASP A 646 -38.39 76.95 28.67
C ASP A 646 -38.66 77.06 27.16
N TYR A 647 -38.92 78.28 26.68
CA TYR A 647 -39.08 78.54 25.25
C TYR A 647 -37.79 78.25 24.48
N ASN A 648 -36.65 78.80 24.90
CA ASN A 648 -35.37 78.61 24.21
C ASN A 648 -34.86 77.17 24.27
N LEU A 649 -35.08 76.46 25.39
CA LEU A 649 -34.79 75.02 25.50
C LEU A 649 -35.61 74.20 24.51
N LEU A 650 -36.90 74.53 24.32
CA LEU A 650 -37.74 73.86 23.33
C LEU A 650 -37.32 74.17 21.89
N ILE A 651 -36.80 75.36 21.60
CA ILE A 651 -36.22 75.69 20.29
C ILE A 651 -34.92 74.92 20.06
N TRP A 652 -34.07 74.78 21.08
CA TRP A 652 -32.87 73.94 21.00
C TRP A 652 -33.20 72.46 20.81
N ASP A 653 -34.14 71.91 21.58
CA ASP A 653 -34.61 70.52 21.44
C ASP A 653 -35.20 70.28 20.04
N ALA A 654 -35.92 71.26 19.49
CA ALA A 654 -36.44 71.18 18.14
C ALA A 654 -35.33 71.17 17.08
N TRP A 655 -34.35 72.07 17.21
CA TRP A 655 -33.20 72.11 16.30
C TRP A 655 -32.38 70.82 16.40
N ASN A 656 -32.19 70.29 17.61
CA ASN A 656 -31.48 69.04 17.84
C ASN A 656 -32.25 67.83 17.25
N ALA A 657 -33.58 67.84 17.31
CA ALA A 657 -34.39 66.82 16.65
C ALA A 657 -34.30 66.92 15.11
N TYR A 658 -34.27 68.14 14.57
CA TYR A 658 -34.10 68.38 13.13
C TYR A 658 -32.77 67.85 12.59
N ARG A 659 -31.63 68.22 13.20
CA ARG A 659 -30.30 67.75 12.75
C ARG A 659 -30.13 66.22 12.81
N ASN A 660 -30.90 65.56 13.66
CA ASN A 660 -30.91 64.11 13.80
C ASN A 660 -31.98 63.43 12.92
N GLY A 661 -32.61 64.15 11.98
CA GLY A 661 -33.62 63.63 11.06
C GLY A 661 -34.97 63.29 11.69
N LYS A 662 -35.21 63.67 12.95
CA LYS A 662 -36.43 63.36 13.71
C LYS A 662 -37.46 64.48 13.57
N LEU A 663 -37.93 64.71 12.34
CA LEU A 663 -38.86 65.80 11.99
C LEU A 663 -40.17 65.82 12.81
N PRO A 664 -40.79 64.66 13.17
CA PRO A 664 -41.98 64.66 14.03
C PRO A 664 -41.70 65.16 15.45
N GLN A 665 -40.51 64.87 16.00
CA GLN A 665 -40.10 65.33 17.33
C GLN A 665 -39.80 66.83 17.30
N MET A 666 -39.08 67.29 16.27
CA MET A 666 -38.87 68.73 16.02
C MET A 666 -40.21 69.47 16.04
N LYS A 667 -41.19 68.99 15.28
CA LYS A 667 -42.53 69.58 15.24
C LYS A 667 -43.20 69.60 16.62
N ALA A 668 -43.13 68.51 17.38
CA ALA A 668 -43.72 68.45 18.71
C ALA A 668 -43.08 69.46 19.69
N HIS A 669 -41.76 69.65 19.63
CA HIS A 669 -41.05 70.64 20.44
C HIS A 669 -41.42 72.08 20.04
N LEU A 670 -41.45 72.38 18.74
CA LEU A 670 -41.89 73.69 18.22
C LEU A 670 -43.36 73.99 18.55
N GLN A 671 -44.25 72.99 18.49
CA GLN A 671 -45.66 73.13 18.90
C GLN A 671 -45.81 73.42 20.39
N LYS A 672 -44.93 72.87 21.24
CA LYS A 672 -44.89 73.22 22.68
C LYS A 672 -44.35 74.64 22.87
N ALA A 673 -43.29 75.02 22.15
CA ALA A 673 -42.74 76.37 22.18
C ALA A 673 -43.79 77.42 21.75
N LEU A 674 -44.60 77.11 20.74
CA LEU A 674 -45.70 77.94 20.26
C LEU A 674 -46.75 78.27 21.35
N LYS A 675 -46.91 77.42 22.36
CA LYS A 675 -47.84 77.67 23.49
C LYS A 675 -47.29 78.64 24.53
N LEU A 676 -45.97 78.88 24.52
CA LEU A 676 -45.26 79.71 25.50
C LEU A 676 -45.01 81.14 24.99
N THR A 677 -45.26 81.41 23.71
CA THR A 677 -45.06 82.72 23.08
C THR A 677 -46.40 83.34 22.61
N THR A 678 -46.51 84.66 22.69
CA THR A 678 -47.66 85.44 22.21
C THR A 678 -47.34 86.28 20.97
N ALA A 679 -46.13 86.13 20.41
CA ALA A 679 -45.65 86.85 19.23
C ALA A 679 -46.47 86.51 17.96
N SER A 680 -46.34 87.35 16.94
CA SER A 680 -47.06 87.13 15.68
C SER A 680 -46.52 85.91 14.91
N PRO A 681 -47.34 85.17 14.13
CA PRO A 681 -46.88 83.99 13.38
C PRO A 681 -45.65 84.23 12.52
N SER A 682 -45.56 85.38 11.85
CA SER A 682 -44.42 85.75 10.99
C SER A 682 -43.15 85.97 11.80
N GLU A 683 -43.27 86.59 12.97
CA GLU A 683 -42.17 86.86 13.89
C GLU A 683 -41.67 85.58 14.56
N ILE A 684 -42.56 84.65 14.89
CA ILE A 684 -42.21 83.32 15.43
C ILE A 684 -41.42 82.52 14.41
N ILE A 685 -41.88 82.45 13.15
CA ILE A 685 -41.21 81.70 12.08
C ILE A 685 -39.81 82.25 11.81
N LEU A 686 -39.67 83.58 11.72
CA LEU A 686 -38.37 84.24 11.56
C LEU A 686 -37.45 83.95 12.76
N THR A 687 -37.97 84.06 13.98
CA THR A 687 -37.19 83.80 15.20
C THR A 687 -36.70 82.35 15.26
N TRP A 688 -37.52 81.37 14.85
CA TRP A 688 -37.12 79.96 14.82
C TRP A 688 -36.05 79.70 13.76
N LEU A 689 -36.22 80.23 12.54
CA LEU A 689 -35.23 80.07 11.47
C LEU A 689 -33.89 80.73 11.82
N GLU A 690 -33.92 81.94 12.39
CA GLU A 690 -32.71 82.61 12.88
C GLU A 690 -32.04 81.83 14.02
N SER A 691 -32.83 81.25 14.93
CA SER A 691 -32.28 80.46 16.04
C SER A 691 -31.65 79.16 15.53
N PHE A 692 -32.32 78.45 14.62
CA PHE A 692 -31.77 77.26 13.99
C PHE A 692 -30.52 77.57 13.16
N SER A 693 -30.48 78.72 12.49
CA SER A 693 -29.32 79.18 11.74
C SER A 693 -28.14 79.47 12.66
N LYS A 694 -28.36 80.23 13.75
CA LYS A 694 -27.33 80.51 14.76
C LYS A 694 -26.80 79.25 15.44
N LEU A 695 -27.68 78.30 15.78
CA LEU A 695 -27.31 77.03 16.41
C LEU A 695 -26.53 76.12 15.44
N SER A 696 -26.90 76.11 14.16
CA SER A 696 -26.16 75.37 13.13
C SER A 696 -24.76 75.96 12.92
N LEU A 697 -24.66 77.29 12.81
CA LEU A 697 -23.39 78.00 12.67
C LEU A 697 -22.45 77.81 13.87
N ALA A 698 -22.99 77.81 15.09
CA ALA A 698 -22.21 77.54 16.31
C ALA A 698 -21.59 76.14 16.34
N GLN A 699 -22.07 75.23 15.50
CA GLN A 699 -21.58 73.86 15.32
C GLN A 699 -20.82 73.68 14.00
N GLY A 700 -20.52 74.78 13.29
CA GLY A 700 -19.79 74.74 12.02
C GLY A 700 -20.59 74.21 10.83
N MET A 701 -21.93 74.21 10.91
CA MET A 701 -22.82 73.73 9.85
C MET A 701 -23.67 74.87 9.27
N GLU A 702 -23.94 74.85 7.97
CA GLU A 702 -24.97 75.70 7.37
C GLU A 702 -26.37 75.08 7.56
N LEU A 703 -27.37 75.90 7.87
CA LEU A 703 -28.76 75.45 7.97
C LEU A 703 -29.33 75.25 6.56
N ASP A 704 -29.72 74.01 6.25
CA ASP A 704 -30.51 73.71 5.05
C ASP A 704 -31.96 74.19 5.22
N SER A 705 -32.15 75.49 5.02
CA SER A 705 -33.44 76.15 5.13
C SER A 705 -34.45 75.68 4.10
N GLU A 706 -34.01 75.18 2.94
CA GLU A 706 -34.88 74.69 1.88
C GLU A 706 -35.50 73.34 2.26
N SER A 707 -34.69 72.39 2.73
CA SER A 707 -35.16 71.10 3.22
C SER A 707 -36.05 71.24 4.46
N LEU A 708 -35.69 72.12 5.40
CA LEU A 708 -36.51 72.40 6.58
C LEU A 708 -37.88 72.96 6.21
N THR A 709 -37.92 74.01 5.38
CA THR A 709 -39.18 74.70 5.04
C THR A 709 -40.09 73.89 4.11
N ASN A 710 -39.51 72.98 3.33
CA ASN A 710 -40.24 72.04 2.48
C ASN A 710 -40.71 70.77 3.22
N SER A 711 -40.24 70.51 4.44
CA SER A 711 -40.72 69.38 5.24
C SER A 711 -42.21 69.48 5.54
N GLU A 712 -42.92 68.35 5.46
CA GLU A 712 -44.37 68.29 5.69
C GLU A 712 -44.71 68.77 7.11
N GLU A 713 -43.89 68.39 8.08
CA GLU A 713 -44.02 68.74 9.48
C GLU A 713 -43.92 70.25 9.73
N TRP A 714 -42.98 70.93 9.06
CA TRP A 714 -42.82 72.38 9.14
C TRP A 714 -43.97 73.11 8.45
N GLN A 715 -44.37 72.68 7.25
CA GLN A 715 -45.50 73.25 6.53
C GLN A 715 -46.82 73.12 7.31
N GLN A 716 -47.04 72.00 7.98
CA GLN A 716 -48.20 71.80 8.86
C GLN A 716 -48.18 72.75 10.05
N LEU A 717 -47.01 73.01 10.66
CA LEU A 717 -46.83 73.99 11.74
C LEU A 717 -47.16 75.41 11.29
N VAL A 718 -46.63 75.83 10.14
CA VAL A 718 -46.89 77.16 9.56
C VAL A 718 -48.37 77.32 9.24
N ARG A 719 -49.01 76.32 8.62
CA ARG A 719 -50.46 76.30 8.33
C ARG A 719 -51.29 76.44 9.62
N GLN A 720 -50.95 75.70 10.68
CA GLN A 720 -51.62 75.78 11.98
C GLN A 720 -51.55 77.18 12.62
N MET A 721 -50.44 77.90 12.45
CA MET A 721 -50.30 79.26 12.95
C MET A 721 -51.13 80.27 12.15
N THR A 722 -51.28 80.06 10.85
CA THR A 722 -52.08 80.95 9.97
C THR A 722 -53.60 80.76 10.07
N LEU A 723 -54.08 79.59 10.52
CA LEU A 723 -55.51 79.25 10.59
C LEU A 723 -56.24 79.75 11.85
N LYS A 724 -55.55 80.35 12.83
CA LYS A 724 -56.16 80.84 14.09
C LYS A 724 -57.04 82.10 13.95
N LYS A 725 -57.26 82.62 12.74
CA LYS A 725 -58.27 83.66 12.43
C LYS A 725 -59.21 83.16 11.32
N GLY A 726 -60.29 82.47 11.67
CA GLY A 726 -61.30 82.06 10.70
C GLY A 726 -62.29 81.02 11.22
N VAL A 727 -63.45 81.52 11.65
CA VAL A 727 -64.73 80.90 12.05
C VAL A 727 -65.05 79.47 11.55
N THR A 728 -65.60 78.68 12.48
CA THR A 728 -66.41 77.44 12.38
C THR A 728 -67.33 77.33 11.17
N LEU A 729 -67.47 76.13 10.57
CA LEU A 729 -68.75 75.61 10.02
C LEU A 729 -68.67 74.10 9.68
N THR A 730 -69.45 73.33 10.44
CA THR A 730 -70.26 72.13 10.10
C THR A 730 -69.66 70.89 9.45
N GLU A 731 -69.76 69.81 10.23
CA GLU A 731 -69.78 68.40 9.83
C GLU A 731 -70.80 68.11 8.72
N LYS A 732 -70.40 67.30 7.74
CA LYS A 732 -71.29 66.35 7.03
C LYS A 732 -70.52 65.07 6.73
N SER A 733 -71.12 63.97 7.17
CA SER A 733 -70.70 62.59 7.03
C SER A 733 -71.07 61.99 5.66
N HIS A 734 -70.11 61.29 5.05
CA HIS A 734 -70.18 60.15 4.11
C HIS A 734 -68.74 59.62 4.08
N ASP A 735 -68.41 58.33 4.20
CA ASP A 735 -68.99 57.15 3.55
C ASP A 735 -68.50 55.86 4.27
N PRO A 736 -69.21 54.72 4.21
CA PRO A 736 -68.90 53.48 4.93
C PRO A 736 -68.21 52.39 4.07
N SER A 737 -67.57 51.44 4.78
CA SER A 737 -67.26 50.04 4.36
C SER A 737 -66.12 49.90 3.32
N LYS A 738 -65.19 48.93 3.31
CA LYS A 738 -65.03 47.51 3.72
C LYS A 738 -63.49 47.27 3.90
N THR A 739 -62.89 46.26 4.52
CA THR A 739 -63.18 44.82 4.73
C THR A 739 -62.10 44.32 5.73
N GLN A 740 -62.52 43.84 6.90
CA GLN A 740 -62.39 42.45 7.41
C GLN A 740 -60.99 41.84 7.59
N LYS A 741 -60.70 41.60 8.88
CA LYS A 741 -59.84 40.56 9.47
C LYS A 741 -60.15 39.17 8.90
N VAL A 742 -59.11 38.35 8.70
CA VAL A 742 -59.17 36.88 8.86
C VAL A 742 -57.83 36.38 9.42
N GLU A 743 -57.92 35.58 10.48
CA GLU A 743 -56.90 34.71 11.08
C GLU A 743 -56.51 33.56 10.15
N VAL A 744 -55.27 33.07 10.23
CA VAL A 744 -54.87 31.75 9.70
C VAL A 744 -53.95 31.13 10.76
N GLU A 745 -54.44 30.28 11.65
CA GLU A 745 -54.60 28.81 11.54
C GLU A 745 -53.27 28.03 11.37
N GLU A 746 -52.89 27.37 12.46
CA GLU A 746 -51.99 26.22 12.52
C GLU A 746 -52.63 25.03 11.79
N ALA A 747 -51.88 24.38 10.90
CA ALA A 747 -52.22 23.09 10.34
C ALA A 747 -51.19 22.04 10.82
N VAL A 748 -51.67 21.17 11.71
CA VAL A 748 -51.11 19.85 11.98
C VAL A 748 -51.73 18.90 10.96
N GLU A 749 -50.92 18.26 10.11
CA GLU A 749 -51.35 16.99 9.51
C GLU A 749 -50.18 16.03 9.30
N THR A 750 -50.39 14.84 9.83
CA THR A 750 -49.63 13.61 9.74
C THR A 750 -49.67 12.99 8.35
N ALA A 751 -48.55 12.46 7.85
CA ALA A 751 -48.57 11.36 6.91
C ALA A 751 -47.36 10.43 7.12
N ALA A 752 -47.66 9.19 7.47
CA ALA A 752 -46.72 8.09 7.56
C ALA A 752 -46.33 7.58 6.16
N THR A 753 -45.09 7.16 5.97
CA THR A 753 -44.78 6.11 4.98
C THR A 753 -43.57 5.30 5.43
N GLN A 754 -43.77 3.99 5.42
CA GLN A 754 -42.86 2.92 5.78
C GLN A 754 -41.70 2.83 4.79
N ALA A 755 -40.49 2.53 5.27
CA ALA A 755 -39.47 1.85 4.48
C ALA A 755 -38.72 0.84 5.38
N LYS A 756 -38.86 -0.44 5.02
CA LYS A 756 -38.08 -1.58 5.52
C LYS A 756 -36.97 -1.91 4.51
N PRO A 757 -35.96 -2.71 4.90
CA PRO A 757 -34.64 -2.76 4.26
C PRO A 757 -34.59 -3.67 3.03
N ALA A 758 -33.61 -3.43 2.17
CA ALA A 758 -33.21 -4.36 1.11
C ALA A 758 -31.87 -5.01 1.47
N ASP A 759 -31.85 -6.32 1.24
CA ASP A 759 -30.80 -7.29 1.47
C ASP A 759 -30.00 -7.53 0.16
N ALA A 760 -28.81 -8.11 0.34
CA ALA A 760 -27.95 -8.87 -0.59
C ALA A 760 -28.03 -8.66 -2.13
N GLY A 761 -26.84 -8.39 -2.70
CA GLY A 761 -26.47 -8.55 -4.10
C GLY A 761 -24.97 -8.37 -4.27
#